data_AF-I3MMM9-F1
#
_entry.id   AF-I3MMM9-F1
#
_cell.length_a   1.000
_cell.length_b   1.000
_cell.length_c   1.000
_cell.angle_alpha   90.00
_cell.angle_beta   90.00
_cell.angle_gamma   90.00
#
_symmetry.space_group_name_H-M   'P 1'
#
loop_
_entity.id
_entity.type
_entity.pdbx_description
1 polymer ?
#
loop_
_entity_poly.entity_id
_entity_poly.type
_entity_poly.pdbx_seq_one_letter_code
_entity_poly.pdbx_strand_id
1 'polypeptide(L)'
;MVQMETQLQSIFEEVVRQIIDFCSYRMFMDTPEDEKTKLISCLGAFRQFWGGLSQESHEQCIQWIVKFIHGQHSPKRISFLYDCLAMAVETGLLPPRYYIILKPLNVLANTWILLSLYLFFFYQGVRDLLKVILEKILTIPNTVSSAVVQQLLAAREGKLPHWLLGNLVSDFVDTFRPTARINSICGRCSLLPVVNNSGAICNSWKLDPATLRFPLKGLLPYDKDLFEPQTALLRYVLEQPYSRDMVCNMLGLNKQVLYYHKQRCPVLEDQLVDLVVYAMERSETEEKFDDGGTSQLLWQHLSSQLIFFVLFQFASFPHMVLSLHQKLAGRGLIKGRDHLMWVLLQFISGSIQKNALADFLPVMKLFDLLYPEKECIPVPDINKPQSTHAFAMTCIWIHLNRKAQNDNSTLQIPIPHSLKFHHEFLQQSLRNKSLQMNDYKIALLCNAYSTNSECFTLPMGALVETIYGNGIMRIPLPGTSCLASASITPLPMNLLDSLTVHAKMSLIHSIATRVIKLAHAKSSVALAPALVETYSRLLVYMEIESLGIKGFISQLLPTVFKSHAWGILHTLLEMFSYRMHHIQPHYRVQLLSHLHTLAAVAQTNQNQLHLCVESTALRLITALGSSEVQPQFTRFLSDPKTVLSAESEELNRALILTLARATHVTDFFTGSDSIQGTWCKDILQTIMSFTPHNWASHTLSCFPGPLQAFFKQNNVPQESRFNLKKNVEEEYRKWKSMTNENDIITHFSIQGSPPLFLCLLWKMLLDTDHINQIGYRVLERIGARALVAHVRTFADFLVYEFSTSAGGQQLNKCIEILNDMVWKYNIVTLDRLILCLAMRSHEGNEAQVCYFIIQLLLLKPNDFRNRVSDFVKENSPEHWLQNDWHTKHMNYHKKYPEKLYFEGLAEQVDPPVQIQSPYLPIYFGNVCLRFLPVFDIVIHRFLELYPVSKSLETLLDHLGGLYKFHGELFQILILSNTYMSKMRSPIPVFLLASFILCRQNYCLSVFIHIKCFCNFTFVFFSSTCSQPLVPRENITAWMNAIGLIITALPEPYWIVLHDRIVSVISSLRMSLYKDIMQISVSYFLVFHIKKVYIVDSIFSLPFVHQMKMCLNRSLHILIGVAFYDMLLNVDQCSTHLNYMDPICDFLYHMKYMFTGDSMKEQVEKIICNLKPALKLRLRFITHISKMEPAAVPPQAINSGSPAPQSNQVPASLPVTQ
;
A
#
# COMPACT_ATOMS: atom_id res chain seq x y z
N MET A 1 -28.18 -47.95 32.25
CA MET A 1 -27.23 -47.12 33.04
C MET A 1 -27.08 -47.64 34.46
N VAL A 2 -28.10 -47.61 35.32
CA VAL A 2 -28.03 -48.11 36.72
C VAL A 2 -27.53 -49.57 36.80
N GLN A 3 -27.96 -50.42 35.86
CA GLN A 3 -27.60 -51.84 35.80
C GLN A 3 -26.10 -52.12 35.58
N MET A 4 -25.40 -51.22 34.85
CA MET A 4 -23.96 -51.34 34.56
C MET A 4 -23.13 -50.98 35.80
N GLU A 5 -23.49 -49.89 36.47
CA GLU A 5 -22.82 -49.44 37.70
C GLU A 5 -22.98 -50.44 38.85
N THR A 6 -24.16 -51.07 38.98
CA THR A 6 -24.39 -52.12 39.99
C THR A 6 -23.58 -53.38 39.74
N GLN A 7 -23.38 -53.76 38.46
CA GLN A 7 -22.53 -54.90 38.11
C GLN A 7 -21.05 -54.58 38.33
N LEU A 8 -20.62 -53.37 37.98
CA LEU A 8 -19.27 -52.88 38.28
C LEU A 8 -19.00 -52.82 39.79
N GLN A 9 -19.97 -52.39 40.60
CA GLN A 9 -19.87 -52.41 42.06
C GLN A 9 -19.63 -53.83 42.59
N SER A 10 -20.42 -54.80 42.13
CA SER A 10 -20.24 -56.20 42.54
C SER A 10 -18.87 -56.74 42.14
N ILE A 11 -18.43 -56.48 40.90
CA ILE A 11 -17.13 -56.97 40.40
C ILE A 11 -15.98 -56.36 41.20
N PHE A 12 -15.96 -55.05 41.40
CA PHE A 12 -14.85 -54.39 42.08
C PHE A 12 -14.86 -54.57 43.61
N GLU A 13 -16.02 -54.80 44.24
CA GLU A 13 -16.07 -55.24 45.64
C GLU A 13 -15.48 -56.65 45.83
N GLU A 14 -15.69 -57.55 44.87
CA GLU A 14 -15.10 -58.88 44.86
C GLU A 14 -13.58 -58.82 44.68
N VAL A 15 -13.08 -57.97 43.78
CA VAL A 15 -11.64 -57.68 43.64
C VAL A 15 -11.04 -57.13 44.94
N VAL A 16 -11.75 -56.25 45.65
CA VAL A 16 -11.28 -55.73 46.96
C VAL A 16 -11.33 -56.80 48.05
N ARG A 17 -12.30 -57.72 48.03
CA ARG A 17 -12.36 -58.87 48.95
C ARG A 17 -11.21 -59.84 48.74
N GLN A 18 -10.84 -60.12 47.49
CA GLN A 18 -9.71 -61.00 47.18
C GLN A 18 -8.38 -60.52 47.81
N ILE A 19 -8.21 -59.20 48.03
CA ILE A 19 -7.05 -58.64 48.76
C ILE A 19 -6.93 -59.22 50.18
N ILE A 20 -8.05 -59.47 50.86
CA ILE A 20 -8.10 -60.00 52.22
C ILE A 20 -7.71 -61.49 52.22
N ASP A 21 -8.14 -62.24 51.21
CA ASP A 21 -7.77 -63.65 51.04
C ASP A 21 -6.27 -63.82 50.74
N PHE A 22 -5.69 -62.95 49.91
CA PHE A 22 -4.25 -62.93 49.63
C PHE A 22 -3.40 -62.48 50.83
N CYS A 23 -3.93 -61.67 51.75
CA CYS A 23 -3.24 -61.32 52.99
C CYS A 23 -3.20 -62.48 54.00
N SER A 24 -4.13 -63.43 53.89
CA SER A 24 -4.27 -64.59 54.77
C SER A 24 -3.40 -65.77 54.34
N TYR A 25 -3.11 -65.91 53.04
CA TYR A 25 -2.24 -66.94 52.46
C TYR A 25 -0.86 -66.36 52.09
N ARG A 26 0.06 -66.27 53.05
CA ARG A 26 1.48 -65.94 52.79
C ARG A 26 2.32 -67.15 52.32
N MET A 27 1.69 -68.19 51.76
CA MET A 27 2.30 -69.52 51.64
C MET A 27 2.60 -69.98 50.19
N PHE A 28 2.42 -69.15 49.16
CA PHE A 28 2.55 -69.62 47.76
C PHE A 28 3.02 -68.60 46.70
N MET A 29 3.77 -67.55 47.05
CA MET A 29 4.18 -66.54 46.04
C MET A 29 5.56 -65.98 46.40
N ASP A 30 6.62 -66.44 45.70
CA ASP A 30 8.02 -65.98 45.91
C ASP A 30 8.68 -65.43 44.64
N THR A 31 7.98 -65.37 43.49
CA THR A 31 8.55 -64.84 42.24
C THR A 31 7.79 -63.63 41.67
N PRO A 32 8.45 -62.69 40.97
CA PRO A 32 7.78 -61.53 40.37
C PRO A 32 6.79 -61.87 39.23
N GLU A 33 6.86 -63.07 38.62
CA GLU A 33 5.83 -63.54 37.67
C GLU A 33 4.52 -63.91 38.38
N ASP A 34 4.60 -64.32 39.64
CA ASP A 34 3.44 -64.66 40.45
C ASP A 34 2.60 -63.42 40.79
N GLU A 35 3.23 -62.25 40.97
CA GLU A 35 2.53 -60.98 41.19
C GLU A 35 1.76 -60.51 39.95
N LYS A 36 2.33 -60.65 38.74
CA LYS A 36 1.59 -60.34 37.50
C LYS A 36 0.39 -61.26 37.32
N THR A 37 0.59 -62.56 37.56
CA THR A 37 -0.48 -63.57 37.44
C THR A 37 -1.61 -63.32 38.45
N LYS A 38 -1.26 -62.91 39.68
CA LYS A 38 -2.20 -62.47 40.72
C LYS A 38 -3.07 -61.30 40.26
N LEU A 39 -2.46 -60.24 39.70
CA LEU A 39 -3.18 -59.06 39.22
C LEU A 39 -4.08 -59.40 38.03
N ILE A 40 -3.62 -60.24 37.09
CA ILE A 40 -4.40 -60.70 35.94
C ILE A 40 -5.61 -61.55 36.38
N SER A 41 -5.43 -62.43 37.37
CA SER A 41 -6.50 -63.26 37.92
C SER A 41 -7.59 -62.41 38.58
N CYS A 42 -7.22 -61.39 39.35
CA CYS A 42 -8.15 -60.44 39.95
C CYS A 42 -9.02 -59.70 38.90
N LEU A 43 -8.50 -59.52 37.69
CA LEU A 43 -9.19 -58.83 36.59
C LEU A 43 -10.01 -59.78 35.71
N GLY A 44 -10.06 -61.08 35.99
CA GLY A 44 -10.72 -62.07 35.14
C GLY A 44 -12.22 -61.80 34.93
N ALA A 45 -12.95 -61.49 36.01
CA ALA A 45 -14.37 -61.14 35.95
C ALA A 45 -14.61 -59.82 35.20
N PHE A 46 -13.74 -58.83 35.42
CA PHE A 46 -13.78 -57.56 34.72
C PHE A 46 -13.48 -57.71 33.22
N ARG A 47 -12.54 -58.59 32.84
CA ARG A 47 -12.19 -58.89 31.44
C ARG A 47 -13.39 -59.45 30.67
N GLN A 48 -14.16 -60.35 31.28
CA GLN A 48 -15.38 -60.89 30.66
C GLN A 48 -16.47 -59.82 30.53
N PHE A 49 -16.67 -59.02 31.58
CA PHE A 49 -17.61 -57.90 31.57
C PHE A 49 -17.26 -56.86 30.50
N TRP A 50 -15.99 -56.48 30.40
CA TRP A 50 -15.47 -55.51 29.42
C TRP A 50 -15.69 -55.96 27.97
N GLY A 51 -15.52 -57.25 27.69
CA GLY A 51 -15.76 -57.82 26.36
C GLY A 51 -17.23 -57.76 25.91
N GLY A 52 -18.17 -57.64 26.84
CA GLY A 52 -19.61 -57.50 26.56
C GLY A 52 -20.10 -56.06 26.40
N LEU A 53 -19.24 -55.05 26.60
CA LEU A 53 -19.61 -53.64 26.53
C LEU A 53 -19.40 -53.04 25.14
N SER A 54 -20.33 -52.18 24.69
CA SER A 54 -20.16 -51.36 23.49
C SER A 54 -19.11 -50.25 23.71
N GLN A 55 -18.47 -49.79 22.62
CA GLN A 55 -17.44 -48.74 22.68
C GLN A 55 -17.93 -47.41 23.29
N GLU A 56 -19.23 -47.11 23.22
CA GLU A 56 -19.84 -45.93 23.84
C GLU A 56 -19.93 -46.05 25.38
N SER A 57 -20.02 -47.27 25.90
CA SER A 57 -20.12 -47.55 27.33
C SER A 57 -18.75 -47.66 28.02
N HIS A 58 -17.66 -47.77 27.24
CA HIS A 58 -16.29 -47.90 27.73
C HIS A 58 -15.84 -46.66 28.53
N GLU A 59 -16.19 -45.46 28.07
CA GLU A 59 -15.88 -44.22 28.78
C GLU A 59 -16.59 -44.16 30.14
N GLN A 60 -17.89 -44.41 30.18
CA GLN A 60 -18.68 -44.39 31.42
C GLN A 60 -18.22 -45.43 32.44
N CYS A 61 -17.90 -46.65 31.98
CA CYS A 61 -17.35 -47.72 32.79
C CYS A 61 -16.05 -47.29 33.49
N ILE A 62 -15.13 -46.65 32.76
CA ILE A 62 -13.85 -46.20 33.32
C ILE A 62 -14.03 -45.04 34.31
N GLN A 63 -14.90 -44.05 34.05
CA GLN A 63 -15.12 -42.97 35.03
C GLN A 63 -15.67 -43.52 36.35
N TRP A 64 -16.54 -44.53 36.26
CA TRP A 64 -17.09 -45.18 37.43
C TRP A 64 -16.02 -45.91 38.24
N ILE A 65 -15.13 -46.68 37.58
CA ILE A 65 -14.03 -47.40 38.24
C ILE A 65 -13.11 -46.43 38.99
N VAL A 66 -12.78 -45.31 38.36
CA VAL A 66 -11.95 -44.26 38.97
C VAL A 66 -12.64 -43.69 40.22
N LYS A 67 -13.93 -43.37 40.11
CA LYS A 67 -14.72 -42.85 41.23
C LYS A 67 -14.79 -43.86 42.38
N PHE A 68 -14.87 -45.15 42.08
CA PHE A 68 -14.85 -46.24 43.06
C PHE A 68 -13.49 -46.35 43.78
N ILE A 69 -12.37 -46.27 43.04
CA ILE A 69 -11.01 -46.32 43.61
C ILE A 69 -10.77 -45.12 44.55
N HIS A 70 -11.22 -43.92 44.17
CA HIS A 70 -11.09 -42.71 45.00
C HIS A 70 -12.05 -42.65 46.19
N GLY A 71 -13.14 -43.42 46.16
CA GLY A 71 -14.01 -43.62 47.31
C GLY A 71 -13.40 -44.49 48.42
N GLN A 72 -12.23 -45.11 48.19
CA GLN A 72 -11.56 -45.94 49.19
C GLN A 72 -10.77 -45.10 50.20
N HIS A 73 -10.77 -45.50 51.47
CA HIS A 73 -10.05 -44.78 52.54
C HIS A 73 -8.61 -45.29 52.80
N SER A 74 -8.25 -46.49 52.31
CA SER A 74 -6.95 -47.11 52.58
C SER A 74 -5.96 -46.91 51.41
N PRO A 75 -4.78 -46.31 51.65
CA PRO A 75 -3.79 -46.07 50.59
C PRO A 75 -3.22 -47.36 49.99
N LYS A 76 -3.17 -48.45 50.76
CA LYS A 76 -2.74 -49.77 50.26
C LYS A 76 -3.76 -50.39 49.30
N ARG A 77 -5.06 -50.21 49.56
CA ARG A 77 -6.14 -50.67 48.65
C ARG A 77 -6.15 -49.85 47.37
N ILE A 78 -5.97 -48.53 47.49
CA ILE A 78 -5.87 -47.63 46.35
C ILE A 78 -4.69 -48.05 45.46
N SER A 79 -3.51 -48.28 46.05
CA SER A 79 -2.32 -48.75 45.31
C SER A 79 -2.59 -50.06 44.56
N PHE A 80 -3.11 -51.07 45.26
CA PHE A 80 -3.39 -52.38 44.66
C PHE A 80 -4.41 -52.31 43.51
N LEU A 81 -5.50 -51.54 43.67
CA LEU A 81 -6.49 -51.36 42.61
C LEU A 81 -5.91 -50.61 41.40
N TYR A 82 -4.98 -49.69 41.63
CA TYR A 82 -4.22 -49.05 40.57
C TYR A 82 -3.27 -50.03 39.87
N ASP A 83 -2.57 -50.89 40.61
CA ASP A 83 -1.69 -51.92 40.03
C ASP A 83 -2.49 -52.92 39.17
N CYS A 84 -3.71 -53.26 39.57
CA CYS A 84 -4.66 -54.01 38.73
C CYS A 84 -5.01 -53.25 37.44
N LEU A 85 -5.32 -51.96 37.52
CA LEU A 85 -5.56 -51.16 36.31
C LEU A 85 -4.32 -51.03 35.41
N ALA A 86 -3.13 -50.93 35.99
CA ALA A 86 -1.87 -50.91 35.25
C ALA A 86 -1.70 -52.19 34.43
N MET A 87 -1.93 -53.34 35.08
CA MET A 87 -1.85 -54.65 34.46
C MET A 87 -2.92 -54.86 33.38
N ALA A 88 -4.13 -54.33 33.58
CA ALA A 88 -5.18 -54.35 32.55
C ALA A 88 -4.79 -53.57 31.29
N VAL A 89 -4.01 -52.49 31.41
CA VAL A 89 -3.49 -51.73 30.28
C VAL A 89 -2.29 -52.44 29.64
N GLU A 90 -1.35 -52.95 30.43
CA GLU A 90 -0.17 -53.70 29.95
C GLU A 90 -0.58 -54.95 29.15
N THR A 91 -1.65 -55.64 29.58
CA THR A 91 -2.22 -56.81 28.89
C THR A 91 -3.14 -56.46 27.72
N GLY A 92 -3.31 -55.17 27.38
CA GLY A 92 -4.12 -54.69 26.27
C GLY A 92 -5.64 -54.79 26.46
N LEU A 93 -6.13 -55.07 27.67
CA LEU A 93 -7.56 -55.19 27.98
C LEU A 93 -8.26 -53.82 27.93
N LEU A 94 -7.65 -52.80 28.53
CA LEU A 94 -8.14 -51.42 28.51
C LEU A 94 -7.35 -50.61 27.48
N PRO A 95 -8.01 -49.97 26.49
CA PRO A 95 -7.32 -49.07 25.57
C PRO A 95 -6.78 -47.86 26.35
N PRO A 96 -5.49 -47.53 26.23
CA PRO A 96 -4.88 -46.47 27.02
C PRO A 96 -5.63 -45.13 26.88
N ARG A 97 -6.13 -44.78 25.69
CA ARG A 97 -6.83 -43.51 25.40
C ARG A 97 -7.90 -43.06 26.41
N TYR A 98 -8.57 -44.00 27.10
CA TYR A 98 -9.66 -43.69 28.04
C TYR A 98 -9.17 -43.33 29.46
N TYR A 99 -7.86 -43.39 29.73
CA TYR A 99 -7.25 -42.92 30.99
C TYR A 99 -7.42 -41.38 31.19
N ILE A 100 -7.72 -40.64 30.12
CA ILE A 100 -8.06 -39.19 30.14
C ILE A 100 -9.25 -38.89 31.07
N ILE A 101 -10.04 -39.89 31.42
CA ILE A 101 -11.24 -39.75 32.23
C ILE A 101 -10.98 -39.85 33.75
N LEU A 102 -9.72 -39.96 34.18
CA LEU A 102 -9.27 -39.78 35.56
C LEU A 102 -9.37 -38.31 36.02
N LYS A 103 -10.56 -37.72 35.87
CA LYS A 103 -10.86 -36.29 36.04
C LYS A 103 -10.96 -35.79 37.50
N PRO A 104 -11.22 -36.58 38.56
CA PRO A 104 -11.11 -36.08 39.94
C PRO A 104 -9.79 -36.56 40.56
N LEU A 105 -8.95 -35.65 41.05
CA LEU A 105 -7.64 -35.95 41.66
C LEU A 105 -7.62 -35.38 43.08
N ASN A 106 -7.61 -36.26 44.08
CA ASN A 106 -7.17 -35.99 45.46
C ASN A 106 -6.47 -37.25 45.96
N VAL A 107 -5.15 -37.35 45.70
CA VAL A 107 -4.09 -38.12 46.38
C VAL A 107 -2.96 -38.30 45.36
N LEU A 108 -1.88 -37.54 45.54
CA LEU A 108 -0.80 -37.35 44.55
C LEU A 108 0.34 -38.39 44.63
N ALA A 109 0.29 -39.39 45.53
CA ALA A 109 1.45 -40.22 45.82
C ALA A 109 1.55 -41.55 45.04
N ASN A 110 0.46 -42.30 44.83
CA ASN A 110 0.55 -43.67 44.28
C ASN A 110 0.06 -43.83 42.82
N THR A 111 -0.37 -42.74 42.17
CA THR A 111 -0.86 -42.74 40.78
C THR A 111 0.24 -42.63 39.72
N TRP A 112 1.51 -42.43 40.09
CA TRP A 112 2.57 -42.03 39.16
C TRP A 112 3.30 -43.19 38.47
N ILE A 113 3.38 -44.37 39.11
CA ILE A 113 3.99 -45.56 38.48
C ILE A 113 3.21 -45.94 37.20
N LEU A 114 1.90 -45.68 37.13
CA LEU A 114 1.08 -45.89 35.93
C LEU A 114 1.33 -44.93 34.77
N LEU A 115 1.78 -43.69 35.02
CA LEU A 115 1.99 -42.72 33.94
C LEU A 115 3.15 -43.13 33.01
N SER A 116 4.12 -43.88 33.57
CA SER A 116 5.30 -44.38 32.85
C SER A 116 4.96 -45.36 31.71
N LEU A 117 3.88 -46.14 31.85
CA LEU A 117 3.39 -47.09 30.83
C LEU A 117 2.69 -46.40 29.63
N TYR A 118 2.29 -45.13 29.78
CA TYR A 118 1.43 -44.43 28.83
C TYR A 118 2.17 -43.70 27.70
N LEU A 119 3.43 -43.32 27.93
CA LEU A 119 4.23 -42.48 27.03
C LEU A 119 4.52 -43.12 25.65
N PHE A 120 4.18 -44.40 25.45
CA PHE A 120 4.59 -45.17 24.27
C PHE A 120 3.61 -45.09 23.08
N PHE A 121 2.32 -44.78 23.26
CA PHE A 121 1.31 -45.13 22.24
C PHE A 121 0.61 -43.99 21.46
N PHE A 122 0.36 -42.78 21.99
CA PHE A 122 -0.37 -41.74 21.23
C PHE A 122 -0.03 -40.28 21.59
N TYR A 123 0.58 -39.51 20.66
CA TYR A 123 1.01 -38.12 20.87
C TYR A 123 -0.14 -37.11 21.12
N GLN A 124 -1.28 -37.23 20.44
CA GLN A 124 -2.37 -36.24 20.56
C GLN A 124 -3.08 -36.30 21.93
N GLY A 125 -3.23 -37.49 22.51
CA GLY A 125 -3.74 -37.66 23.87
C GLY A 125 -2.79 -37.19 24.97
N VAL A 126 -1.47 -37.22 24.71
CA VAL A 126 -0.43 -36.74 25.65
C VAL A 126 -0.43 -35.21 25.76
N ARG A 127 -0.66 -34.47 24.67
CA ARG A 127 -0.76 -33.00 24.70
C ARG A 127 -1.91 -32.51 25.57
N ASP A 128 -3.09 -33.12 25.41
CA ASP A 128 -4.27 -32.72 26.16
C ASP A 128 -4.14 -33.11 27.64
N LEU A 129 -3.49 -34.24 27.94
CA LEU A 129 -3.11 -34.64 29.30
C LEU A 129 -2.10 -33.67 29.93
N LEU A 130 -1.06 -33.26 29.19
CA LEU A 130 -0.04 -32.31 29.67
C LEU A 130 -0.68 -30.98 30.09
N LYS A 131 -1.62 -30.45 29.30
CA LYS A 131 -2.35 -29.22 29.64
C LYS A 131 -3.08 -29.36 30.97
N VAL A 132 -3.81 -30.45 31.17
CA VAL A 132 -4.59 -30.70 32.40
C VAL A 132 -3.67 -30.89 33.62
N ILE A 133 -2.55 -31.61 33.46
CA ILE A 133 -1.55 -31.77 34.51
C ILE A 133 -0.99 -30.40 34.94
N LEU A 134 -0.61 -29.55 33.97
CA LEU A 134 -0.10 -28.21 34.25
C LEU A 134 -1.15 -27.31 34.92
N GLU A 135 -2.41 -27.37 34.49
CA GLU A 135 -3.52 -26.65 35.13
C GLU A 135 -3.74 -27.08 36.58
N LYS A 136 -3.59 -28.37 36.91
CA LYS A 136 -3.69 -28.88 38.29
C LYS A 136 -2.50 -28.49 39.14
N ILE A 137 -1.29 -28.53 38.59
CA ILE A 137 -0.10 -28.08 39.31
C ILE A 137 -0.21 -26.58 39.67
N LEU A 138 -0.84 -25.78 38.82
CA LEU A 138 -1.11 -24.36 39.07
C LEU A 138 -2.05 -24.11 40.27
N THR A 139 -2.86 -25.09 40.68
CA THR A 139 -3.76 -24.94 41.85
C THR A 139 -3.05 -25.11 43.20
N ILE A 140 -1.80 -25.58 43.22
CA ILE A 140 -1.01 -25.73 44.44
C ILE A 140 -0.54 -24.34 44.90
N PRO A 141 -0.67 -23.98 46.19
CA PRO A 141 -0.22 -22.68 46.67
C PRO A 141 1.32 -22.56 46.69
N ASN A 142 1.82 -21.32 46.65
CA ASN A 142 3.25 -21.02 46.67
C ASN A 142 3.95 -21.41 48.00
N THR A 143 3.20 -21.57 49.08
CA THR A 143 3.70 -21.99 50.40
C THR A 143 2.98 -23.27 50.82
N VAL A 144 3.73 -24.37 50.96
CA VAL A 144 3.23 -25.68 51.42
C VAL A 144 4.12 -26.22 52.54
N SER A 145 3.58 -27.15 53.32
CA SER A 145 4.34 -27.87 54.36
C SER A 145 5.47 -28.70 53.74
N SER A 146 6.66 -28.65 54.34
CA SER A 146 7.87 -29.36 53.88
C SER A 146 7.67 -30.88 53.80
N ALA A 147 6.79 -31.45 54.63
CA ALA A 147 6.48 -32.87 54.65
C ALA A 147 5.76 -33.36 53.38
N VAL A 148 5.02 -32.48 52.71
CA VAL A 148 4.19 -32.82 51.53
C VAL A 148 4.96 -32.58 50.23
N VAL A 149 6.08 -31.85 50.28
CA VAL A 149 6.89 -31.50 49.09
C VAL A 149 7.34 -32.75 48.33
N GLN A 150 7.85 -33.78 49.01
CA GLN A 150 8.29 -35.02 48.34
C GLN A 150 7.14 -35.76 47.66
N GLN A 151 5.93 -35.69 48.21
CA GLN A 151 4.73 -36.28 47.61
C GLN A 151 4.23 -35.46 46.42
N LEU A 152 4.36 -34.13 46.46
CA LEU A 152 4.02 -33.24 45.35
C LEU A 152 5.06 -33.32 44.22
N LEU A 153 6.33 -33.56 44.54
CA LEU A 153 7.42 -33.75 43.56
C LEU A 153 7.23 -35.01 42.71
N ALA A 154 6.40 -35.97 43.13
CA ALA A 154 5.97 -37.08 42.27
C ALA A 154 5.30 -36.58 40.98
N ALA A 155 4.66 -35.40 41.01
CA ALA A 155 4.08 -34.77 39.83
C ALA A 155 5.07 -34.05 38.90
N ARG A 156 6.37 -34.11 39.22
CA ARG A 156 7.41 -33.25 38.68
C ARG A 156 8.49 -33.98 37.88
N GLU A 157 8.22 -35.14 37.32
CA GLU A 157 9.06 -35.65 36.22
C GLU A 157 8.81 -34.81 34.93
N GLY A 158 9.07 -33.48 35.01
CA GLY A 158 8.69 -32.46 34.02
C GLY A 158 8.47 -31.03 34.57
N LYS A 159 9.51 -30.26 34.94
CA LYS A 159 9.53 -28.86 35.46
C LYS A 159 8.91 -27.81 34.46
N LEU A 160 8.55 -26.56 34.82
CA LEU A 160 8.26 -25.17 34.23
C LEU A 160 7.74 -24.30 35.42
N PRO A 161 7.59 -22.97 35.43
CA PRO A 161 7.85 -22.13 36.59
C PRO A 161 6.63 -21.99 37.55
N HIS A 162 6.20 -23.09 38.16
CA HIS A 162 5.70 -23.13 39.53
C HIS A 162 6.88 -23.59 40.41
N TRP A 163 7.00 -23.22 41.69
CA TRP A 163 8.17 -23.63 42.53
C TRP A 163 8.42 -25.14 42.48
N LEU A 164 7.33 -25.90 42.34
CA LEU A 164 7.36 -27.35 42.20
C LEU A 164 8.11 -27.76 40.94
N LEU A 165 7.85 -27.09 39.83
CA LEU A 165 8.29 -27.45 38.51
C LEU A 165 9.60 -26.66 38.19
N GLY A 166 9.66 -25.33 38.05
CA GLY A 166 10.90 -24.53 38.00
C GLY A 166 11.74 -24.70 36.72
N ASN A 167 13.01 -25.09 36.84
CA ASN A 167 13.99 -25.03 35.74
C ASN A 167 13.69 -25.84 34.47
N LEU A 168 13.16 -27.06 34.47
CA LEU A 168 13.24 -28.00 33.32
C LEU A 168 12.29 -27.65 32.19
N VAL A 169 11.17 -26.95 32.40
CA VAL A 169 10.48 -26.36 31.24
C VAL A 169 10.81 -24.89 31.07
N SER A 170 11.53 -24.24 31.99
CA SER A 170 12.31 -23.05 31.57
C SER A 170 13.36 -23.48 30.54
N ASP A 171 14.14 -24.50 30.87
CA ASP A 171 15.16 -25.15 30.04
C ASP A 171 14.52 -25.73 28.77
N PHE A 172 13.37 -26.43 28.84
CA PHE A 172 12.62 -26.90 27.66
C PHE A 172 12.09 -25.76 26.82
N VAL A 173 11.55 -24.69 27.41
CA VAL A 173 11.14 -23.52 26.62
C VAL A 173 12.38 -22.94 25.95
N ASP A 174 13.51 -22.87 26.64
CA ASP A 174 14.77 -22.39 26.07
C ASP A 174 15.29 -23.26 24.92
N THR A 175 14.97 -24.56 24.84
CA THR A 175 15.30 -25.37 23.64
C THR A 175 14.59 -24.90 22.38
N PHE A 176 13.43 -24.24 22.48
CA PHE A 176 12.71 -23.64 21.35
C PHE A 176 13.18 -22.20 21.02
N ARG A 177 14.08 -21.61 21.81
CA ARG A 177 14.62 -20.27 21.56
C ARG A 177 15.33 -20.15 20.20
N PRO A 178 16.14 -21.13 19.75
CA PRO A 178 16.68 -21.12 18.39
C PRO A 178 15.58 -21.13 17.32
N THR A 179 14.52 -21.94 17.50
CA THR A 179 13.38 -21.99 16.59
C THR A 179 12.62 -20.66 16.54
N ALA A 180 12.51 -19.96 17.68
CA ALA A 180 11.94 -18.61 17.73
C ALA A 180 12.80 -17.60 16.95
N ARG A 181 14.14 -17.65 17.11
CA ARG A 181 15.09 -16.79 16.40
C ARG A 181 15.08 -17.03 14.90
N ILE A 182 15.02 -18.29 14.47
CA ILE A 182 14.89 -18.67 13.05
C ILE A 182 13.64 -18.04 12.40
N ASN A 183 12.53 -17.97 13.16
CA ASN A 183 11.27 -17.41 12.70
C ASN A 183 11.14 -15.89 12.92
N SER A 184 12.17 -15.21 13.42
CA SER A 184 12.13 -13.78 13.77
C SER A 184 12.96 -12.94 12.80
N ILE A 185 12.44 -11.77 12.42
CA ILE A 185 13.21 -10.79 11.64
C ILE A 185 14.18 -10.07 12.58
N CYS A 186 15.48 -10.11 12.27
CA CYS A 186 16.50 -9.41 13.05
C CYS A 186 16.25 -7.90 13.08
N GLY A 187 16.17 -7.30 14.27
CA GLY A 187 16.00 -5.86 14.45
C GLY A 187 14.64 -5.32 14.01
N ARG A 188 13.61 -6.16 13.88
CA ARG A 188 12.28 -5.80 13.35
C ARG A 188 11.68 -4.55 13.98
N CYS A 189 11.78 -4.41 15.29
CA CYS A 189 11.18 -3.31 16.06
C CYS A 189 11.73 -1.93 15.66
N SER A 190 12.94 -1.88 15.09
CA SER A 190 13.60 -0.65 14.62
C SER A 190 13.48 -0.44 13.10
N LEU A 191 12.89 -1.39 12.37
CA LEU A 191 12.61 -1.21 10.94
C LEU A 191 11.40 -0.30 10.79
N LEU A 192 11.55 0.77 9.99
CA LEU A 192 10.51 1.77 9.76
C LEU A 192 10.16 1.85 8.28
N PRO A 193 8.86 1.89 7.91
CA PRO A 193 8.45 2.00 6.53
C PRO A 193 8.61 3.43 5.97
N VAL A 194 8.60 3.55 4.64
CA VAL A 194 8.25 4.83 3.99
C VAL A 194 6.74 4.84 3.80
N VAL A 195 6.08 5.88 4.33
CA VAL A 195 4.62 6.00 4.28
C VAL A 195 4.18 6.34 2.86
N ASN A 196 3.52 5.39 2.20
CA ASN A 196 2.87 5.59 0.91
C ASN A 196 1.36 5.40 1.06
N ASN A 197 0.58 6.28 0.46
CA ASN A 197 -0.89 6.21 0.38
C ASN A 197 -1.38 5.26 -0.74
N SER A 198 -0.44 4.61 -1.42
CA SER A 198 -0.62 3.94 -2.71
C SER A 198 -0.36 2.44 -2.59
N GLY A 199 -1.40 1.63 -2.40
CA GLY A 199 -1.32 0.16 -2.49
C GLY A 199 -1.84 -0.60 -1.27
N ALA A 200 -2.01 -1.92 -1.43
CA ALA A 200 -2.33 -2.80 -0.30
C ALA A 200 -1.14 -2.83 0.68
N ILE A 201 -1.40 -2.58 1.97
CA ILE A 201 -0.34 -2.51 2.97
C ILE A 201 0.39 -3.86 3.09
N CYS A 202 1.71 -3.80 3.24
CA CYS A 202 2.50 -4.96 3.63
C CYS A 202 2.01 -5.46 5.01
N ASN A 203 1.68 -6.75 5.12
CA ASN A 203 1.20 -7.35 6.37
C ASN A 203 2.24 -7.27 7.51
N SER A 204 3.52 -7.01 7.20
CA SER A 204 4.61 -6.89 8.17
C SER A 204 4.44 -5.75 9.18
N TRP A 205 3.65 -4.72 8.81
CA TRP A 205 3.38 -3.55 9.65
C TRP A 205 2.05 -3.63 10.41
N LYS A 206 1.28 -4.73 10.27
CA LYS A 206 0.03 -4.91 11.01
C LYS A 206 0.31 -5.12 12.49
N LEU A 207 -0.47 -4.44 13.32
CA LEU A 207 -0.42 -4.49 14.77
C LEU A 207 -1.78 -4.91 15.33
N ASP A 208 -1.78 -5.54 16.50
CA ASP A 208 -3.00 -5.80 17.25
C ASP A 208 -3.63 -4.47 17.73
N PRO A 209 -4.90 -4.17 17.40
CA PRO A 209 -5.55 -2.92 17.82
C PRO A 209 -5.79 -2.81 19.33
N ALA A 210 -5.72 -3.92 20.09
CA ALA A 210 -5.86 -3.89 21.55
C ALA A 210 -4.52 -3.69 22.27
N THR A 211 -3.43 -4.23 21.75
CA THR A 211 -2.13 -4.27 22.46
C THR A 211 -0.98 -3.60 21.74
N LEU A 212 -1.14 -3.17 20.48
CA LEU A 212 -0.08 -2.67 19.59
C LEU A 212 1.10 -3.63 19.40
N ARG A 213 0.88 -4.94 19.55
CA ARG A 213 1.94 -5.95 19.39
C ARG A 213 1.91 -6.54 17.98
N PHE A 214 3.03 -7.10 17.55
CA PHE A 214 3.06 -7.86 16.31
C PHE A 214 2.23 -9.16 16.47
N PRO A 215 1.45 -9.57 15.45
CA PRO A 215 0.77 -10.85 15.46
C PRO A 215 1.76 -12.00 15.22
N LEU A 216 2.31 -12.57 16.30
CA LEU A 216 3.28 -13.67 16.27
C LEU A 216 2.60 -15.03 15.98
N LYS A 217 3.33 -15.97 15.38
CA LYS A 217 2.79 -17.29 14.95
C LYS A 217 3.24 -18.42 15.87
N GLY A 218 2.30 -18.99 16.60
CA GLY A 218 2.57 -20.03 17.59
C GLY A 218 3.06 -19.43 18.91
N LEU A 219 3.17 -20.29 19.93
CA LEU A 219 3.58 -19.91 21.28
C LEU A 219 5.06 -20.26 21.49
N LEU A 220 5.93 -19.62 20.71
CA LEU A 220 7.39 -19.75 20.85
C LEU A 220 7.94 -18.67 21.80
N PRO A 221 9.09 -18.92 22.45
CA PRO A 221 9.78 -17.94 23.27
C PRO A 221 10.50 -16.90 22.41
N TYR A 222 9.71 -16.05 21.75
CA TYR A 222 10.22 -14.91 21.01
C TYR A 222 10.96 -13.93 21.92
N ASP A 223 11.78 -13.08 21.31
CA ASP A 223 12.46 -12.01 22.04
C ASP A 223 11.45 -11.05 22.69
N LYS A 224 11.86 -10.46 23.81
CA LYS A 224 10.98 -9.66 24.67
C LYS A 224 10.40 -8.45 23.92
N ASP A 225 11.20 -7.82 23.08
CA ASP A 225 10.84 -6.66 22.26
C ASP A 225 9.67 -6.94 21.30
N LEU A 226 9.53 -8.17 20.80
CA LEU A 226 8.40 -8.58 19.95
C LEU A 226 7.07 -8.70 20.70
N PHE A 227 7.13 -8.91 22.03
CA PHE A 227 5.96 -8.90 22.91
C PHE A 227 5.65 -7.51 23.48
N GLU A 228 6.50 -6.52 23.27
CA GLU A 228 6.27 -5.15 23.71
C GLU A 228 5.38 -4.39 22.69
N PRO A 229 4.58 -3.40 23.16
CA PRO A 229 3.78 -2.57 22.27
C PRO A 229 4.69 -1.72 21.38
N GLN A 230 4.45 -1.75 20.06
CA GLN A 230 5.27 -1.08 19.04
C GLN A 230 4.90 0.40 18.91
N THR A 231 5.02 1.14 20.01
CA THR A 231 4.64 2.56 20.09
C THR A 231 5.54 3.44 19.24
N ALA A 232 6.85 3.16 19.15
CA ALA A 232 7.79 3.92 18.33
C ALA A 232 7.43 3.85 16.84
N LEU A 233 7.08 2.66 16.34
CA LEU A 233 6.63 2.46 14.97
C LEU A 233 5.35 3.26 14.69
N LEU A 234 4.33 3.13 15.55
CA LEU A 234 3.07 3.86 15.36
C LEU A 234 3.26 5.38 15.47
N ARG A 235 4.12 5.86 16.39
CA ARG A 235 4.46 7.29 16.54
C ARG A 235 5.06 7.84 15.26
N TYR A 236 6.08 7.16 14.74
CA TYR A 236 6.76 7.55 13.50
C TYR A 236 5.77 7.64 12.33
N VAL A 237 4.87 6.67 12.17
CA VAL A 237 3.86 6.69 11.09
C VAL A 237 2.86 7.83 11.29
N LEU A 238 2.41 8.08 12.53
CA LEU A 238 1.49 9.17 12.84
C LEU A 238 2.08 10.56 12.60
N GLU A 239 3.40 10.72 12.74
CA GLU A 239 4.13 11.97 12.43
C GLU A 239 4.19 12.28 10.93
N GLN A 240 4.05 11.27 10.05
CA GLN A 240 4.12 11.49 8.62
C GLN A 240 2.80 12.04 8.06
N PRO A 241 2.84 13.04 7.14
CA PRO A 241 1.68 13.47 6.36
C PRO A 241 1.07 12.32 5.54
N TYR A 242 -0.24 12.38 5.32
CA TYR A 242 -1.01 11.38 4.54
C TYR A 242 -0.96 9.93 5.07
N SER A 243 -0.54 9.72 6.32
CA SER A 243 -0.46 8.40 6.96
C SER A 243 -1.80 7.78 7.36
N ARG A 244 -2.92 8.50 7.21
CA ARG A 244 -4.26 8.11 7.67
C ARG A 244 -4.66 6.70 7.23
N ASP A 245 -4.53 6.41 5.94
CA ASP A 245 -4.89 5.10 5.38
C ASP A 245 -3.96 3.99 5.87
N MET A 246 -2.67 4.29 6.03
CA MET A 246 -1.69 3.34 6.54
C MET A 246 -1.99 2.96 8.00
N VAL A 247 -2.25 3.95 8.86
CA VAL A 247 -2.61 3.72 10.27
C VAL A 247 -3.88 2.88 10.40
N CYS A 248 -4.92 3.21 9.61
CA CYS A 248 -6.14 2.41 9.58
C CYS A 248 -5.87 0.96 9.16
N ASN A 249 -5.05 0.75 8.15
CA ASN A 249 -4.69 -0.59 7.67
C ASN A 249 -3.80 -1.37 8.66
N MET A 250 -2.88 -0.71 9.37
CA MET A 250 -2.03 -1.31 10.39
C MET A 250 -2.86 -1.87 11.55
N LEU A 251 -3.88 -1.12 11.99
CA LEU A 251 -4.74 -1.47 13.13
C LEU A 251 -6.04 -2.18 12.72
N GLY A 252 -6.29 -2.38 11.42
CA GLY A 252 -7.52 -3.01 10.92
C GLY A 252 -8.79 -2.16 11.10
N LEU A 253 -8.66 -0.84 11.16
CA LEU A 253 -9.75 0.12 11.35
C LEU A 253 -10.52 0.35 10.04
N ASN A 254 -11.34 -0.61 9.65
CA ASN A 254 -12.14 -0.54 8.42
C ASN A 254 -13.53 0.08 8.67
N LYS A 255 -13.90 1.07 7.84
CA LYS A 255 -15.21 1.77 7.91
C LYS A 255 -16.44 0.85 7.81
N GLN A 256 -16.31 -0.36 7.26
CA GLN A 256 -17.42 -1.31 7.10
C GLN A 256 -17.85 -1.97 8.42
N VAL A 257 -16.95 -2.09 9.41
CA VAL A 257 -17.26 -2.65 10.75
C VAL A 257 -17.90 -1.61 11.68
N LEU A 258 -17.68 -0.31 11.38
CA LEU A 258 -18.18 0.84 12.16
C LEU A 258 -19.70 1.02 12.14
N TYR A 259 -20.41 0.51 11.12
CA TYR A 259 -21.88 0.58 11.09
C TYR A 259 -22.54 -0.26 12.19
N TYR A 260 -21.84 -1.24 12.76
CA TYR A 260 -22.37 -2.15 13.78
C TYR A 260 -21.70 -1.98 15.16
N HIS A 261 -20.46 -1.48 15.24
CA HIS A 261 -19.75 -1.26 16.51
C HIS A 261 -19.00 0.08 16.52
N LYS A 262 -19.26 0.91 17.54
CA LYS A 262 -18.41 2.06 17.89
C LYS A 262 -17.05 1.54 18.36
N GLN A 263 -16.09 1.39 17.45
CA GLN A 263 -14.78 0.86 17.78
C GLN A 263 -13.84 1.99 18.25
N ARG A 264 -13.94 2.31 19.54
CA ARG A 264 -12.94 3.15 20.22
C ARG A 264 -11.63 2.36 20.33
N CYS A 265 -10.52 2.97 19.95
CA CYS A 265 -9.18 2.37 20.05
C CYS A 265 -8.35 3.12 21.11
N PRO A 266 -8.33 2.68 22.38
CA PRO A 266 -7.67 3.40 23.46
C PRO A 266 -6.16 3.56 23.26
N VAL A 267 -5.52 2.56 22.65
CA VAL A 267 -4.07 2.59 22.40
C VAL A 267 -3.69 3.61 21.32
N LEU A 268 -4.53 3.79 20.30
CA LEU A 268 -4.35 4.87 19.32
C LEU A 268 -4.65 6.23 19.95
N GLU A 269 -5.71 6.31 20.75
CA GLU A 269 -6.11 7.51 21.47
C GLU A 269 -4.98 8.03 22.38
N ASP A 270 -4.38 7.14 23.18
CA ASP A 270 -3.27 7.52 24.07
C ASP A 270 -2.02 7.93 23.29
N GLN A 271 -1.74 7.27 22.17
CA GLN A 271 -0.61 7.59 21.29
C GLN A 271 -0.77 8.97 20.62
N LEU A 272 -1.99 9.34 20.25
CA LEU A 272 -2.31 10.68 19.74
C LEU A 272 -2.09 11.75 20.82
N VAL A 273 -2.48 11.47 22.08
CA VAL A 273 -2.22 12.36 23.22
C VAL A 273 -0.72 12.51 23.46
N ASP A 274 0.05 11.40 23.44
CA ASP A 274 1.51 11.45 23.56
C ASP A 274 2.15 12.32 22.49
N LEU A 275 1.65 12.26 21.26
CA LEU A 275 2.18 13.05 20.16
C LEU A 275 1.88 14.55 20.33
N VAL A 276 0.74 14.90 20.94
CA VAL A 276 0.43 16.28 21.34
C VAL A 276 1.35 16.75 22.48
N VAL A 277 1.62 15.90 23.47
CA VAL A 277 2.59 16.23 24.55
C VAL A 277 3.99 16.44 23.96
N TYR A 278 4.42 15.59 23.02
CA TYR A 278 5.68 15.75 22.31
C TYR A 278 5.75 17.08 21.55
N ALA A 279 4.67 17.50 20.89
CA ALA A 279 4.60 18.80 20.23
C ALA A 279 4.70 19.97 21.23
N MET A 280 4.12 19.84 22.42
CA MET A 280 4.27 20.81 23.52
C MET A 280 5.71 20.89 24.05
N GLU A 281 6.39 19.75 24.19
CA GLU A 281 7.79 19.69 24.64
C GLU A 281 8.74 20.35 23.63
N ARG A 282 8.56 20.07 22.32
CA ARG A 282 9.34 20.73 21.26
C ARG A 282 9.12 22.24 21.21
N SER A 283 7.86 22.66 21.39
CA SER A 283 7.46 24.06 21.47
C SER A 283 8.19 24.82 22.57
N GLU A 284 8.57 24.15 23.66
CA GLU A 284 9.27 24.78 24.78
C GLU A 284 10.77 25.00 24.47
N THR A 285 11.38 24.05 23.74
CA THR A 285 12.81 24.04 23.40
C THR A 285 13.22 25.01 22.29
N GLU A 286 12.30 25.45 21.43
CA GLU A 286 12.61 26.40 20.36
C GLU A 286 12.74 27.84 20.93
N GLU A 287 13.87 28.51 20.63
CA GLU A 287 14.17 29.88 21.11
C GLU A 287 13.36 30.96 20.37
N LYS A 288 12.95 30.69 19.12
CA LYS A 288 12.07 31.54 18.31
C LYS A 288 11.03 30.69 17.59
N PHE A 289 9.76 31.04 17.78
CA PHE A 289 8.66 30.56 16.94
C PHE A 289 8.69 31.32 15.60
N ASP A 290 9.63 30.96 14.73
CA ASP A 290 9.68 31.50 13.38
C ASP A 290 8.54 30.90 12.54
N ASP A 291 7.88 31.72 11.72
CA ASP A 291 6.82 31.27 10.80
C ASP A 291 7.39 30.18 9.85
N GLY A 292 6.93 28.94 10.02
CA GLY A 292 7.37 27.79 9.23
C GLY A 292 8.41 26.88 9.91
N GLY A 293 8.68 27.06 11.21
CA GLY A 293 9.51 26.14 12.00
C GLY A 293 8.95 24.71 12.08
N THR A 294 9.81 23.73 12.36
CA THR A 294 9.42 22.30 12.41
C THR A 294 8.29 22.02 13.40
N SER A 295 8.23 22.76 14.50
CA SER A 295 7.17 22.63 15.51
C SER A 295 5.81 23.13 15.01
N GLN A 296 5.77 24.23 14.25
CA GLN A 296 4.51 24.72 13.65
C GLN A 296 3.97 23.74 12.59
N LEU A 297 4.86 23.16 11.78
CA LEU A 297 4.48 22.13 10.79
C LEU A 297 3.89 20.89 11.47
N LEU A 298 4.46 20.46 12.60
CA LEU A 298 3.92 19.37 13.40
C LEU A 298 2.52 19.70 13.94
N TRP A 299 2.31 20.92 14.47
CA TRP A 299 0.98 21.36 14.92
C TRP A 299 -0.06 21.39 13.81
N GLN A 300 0.30 21.87 12.61
CA GLN A 300 -0.58 21.87 11.45
C GLN A 300 -0.94 20.43 11.01
N HIS A 301 0.05 19.55 10.98
CA HIS A 301 -0.18 18.13 10.69
C HIS A 301 -1.11 17.48 11.71
N LEU A 302 -0.84 17.67 13.01
CA LEU A 302 -1.65 17.15 14.12
C LEU A 302 -3.09 17.61 14.05
N SER A 303 -3.30 18.89 13.77
CA SER A 303 -4.63 19.46 13.55
C SER A 303 -5.43 18.60 12.55
N SER A 304 -4.89 18.41 11.34
CA SER A 304 -5.55 17.64 10.28
C SER A 304 -5.76 16.16 10.65
N GLN A 305 -4.78 15.55 11.32
CA GLN A 305 -4.74 14.12 11.61
C GLN A 305 -5.74 13.74 12.72
N LEU A 306 -5.80 14.54 13.79
CA LEU A 306 -6.69 14.31 14.92
C LEU A 306 -8.16 14.43 14.52
N ILE A 307 -8.49 15.41 13.67
CA ILE A 307 -9.86 15.58 13.16
C ILE A 307 -10.37 14.29 12.54
N PHE A 308 -9.56 13.62 11.71
CA PHE A 308 -9.97 12.39 11.04
C PHE A 308 -10.32 11.28 12.06
N PHE A 309 -9.43 10.97 13.00
CA PHE A 309 -9.65 9.86 13.93
C PHE A 309 -10.82 10.11 14.89
N VAL A 310 -11.04 11.36 15.31
CA VAL A 310 -12.17 11.70 16.18
C VAL A 310 -13.49 11.76 15.39
N LEU A 311 -13.49 12.32 14.18
CA LEU A 311 -14.69 12.41 13.32
C LEU A 311 -15.22 11.03 12.93
N PHE A 312 -14.33 10.06 12.68
CA PHE A 312 -14.70 8.66 12.40
C PHE A 312 -14.86 7.80 13.66
N GLN A 313 -14.89 8.41 14.85
CA GLN A 313 -15.12 7.76 16.15
C GLN A 313 -14.07 6.70 16.56
N PHE A 314 -12.87 6.76 16.01
CA PHE A 314 -11.75 5.89 16.43
C PHE A 314 -11.13 6.36 17.75
N ALA A 315 -11.15 7.68 18.01
CA ALA A 315 -10.68 8.30 19.24
C ALA A 315 -11.79 9.15 19.88
N SER A 316 -11.80 9.24 21.22
CA SER A 316 -12.80 10.02 21.96
C SER A 316 -12.24 11.36 22.45
N PHE A 317 -12.84 12.47 21.99
CA PHE A 317 -12.42 13.82 22.37
C PHE A 317 -12.40 14.09 23.89
N PRO A 318 -13.48 13.85 24.68
CA PRO A 318 -13.47 14.13 26.12
C PRO A 318 -12.38 13.36 26.86
N HIS A 319 -12.15 12.10 26.47
CA HIS A 319 -11.16 11.25 27.11
C HIS A 319 -9.73 11.66 26.73
N MET A 320 -9.49 12.02 25.46
CA MET A 320 -8.22 12.61 25.03
C MET A 320 -7.88 13.86 25.84
N VAL A 321 -8.85 14.77 26.02
CA VAL A 321 -8.65 16.02 26.77
C VAL A 321 -8.33 15.76 28.24
N LEU A 322 -9.05 14.82 28.88
CA LEU A 322 -8.79 14.43 30.27
C LEU A 322 -7.42 13.74 30.43
N SER A 323 -7.05 12.84 29.53
CA SER A 323 -5.74 12.19 29.51
C SER A 323 -4.61 13.21 29.29
N LEU A 324 -4.82 14.15 28.36
CA LEU A 324 -3.88 15.23 28.09
C LEU A 324 -3.69 16.13 29.32
N HIS A 325 -4.78 16.47 30.03
CA HIS A 325 -4.69 17.22 31.28
C HIS A 325 -3.84 16.48 32.32
N GLN A 326 -4.04 15.17 32.49
CA GLN A 326 -3.23 14.36 33.41
C GLN A 326 -1.75 14.34 33.02
N LYS A 327 -1.43 14.22 31.72
CA LYS A 327 -0.04 14.19 31.24
C LYS A 327 0.65 15.56 31.31
N LEU A 328 -0.08 16.67 31.15
CA LEU A 328 0.46 18.03 31.22
C LEU A 328 0.53 18.60 32.64
N ALA A 329 -0.31 18.13 33.56
CA ALA A 329 -0.32 18.61 34.94
C ALA A 329 1.05 18.43 35.60
N GLY A 330 1.61 19.53 36.12
CA GLY A 330 2.91 19.54 36.81
C GLY A 330 4.14 19.59 35.88
N ARG A 331 4.00 19.62 34.54
CA ARG A 331 5.13 19.71 33.60
C ARG A 331 5.57 21.12 33.21
N GLY A 332 4.75 22.14 33.46
CA GLY A 332 5.10 23.55 33.20
C GLY A 332 5.24 23.95 31.72
N LEU A 333 4.66 23.18 30.79
CA LEU A 333 4.72 23.44 29.34
C LEU A 333 3.65 24.47 28.92
N ILE A 334 4.04 25.70 28.57
CA ILE A 334 3.08 26.80 28.36
C ILE A 334 3.21 27.43 26.96
N LYS A 335 4.40 27.45 26.34
CA LYS A 335 4.60 28.16 25.05
C LYS A 335 3.68 27.65 23.92
N GLY A 336 3.42 26.34 23.86
CA GLY A 336 2.58 25.72 22.83
C GLY A 336 1.06 25.85 23.03
N ARG A 337 0.58 26.55 24.07
CA ARG A 337 -0.83 26.55 24.48
C ARG A 337 -1.80 27.03 23.40
N ASP A 338 -1.44 28.06 22.63
CA ASP A 338 -2.29 28.64 21.60
C ASP A 338 -2.47 27.66 20.43
N HIS A 339 -1.41 26.95 20.05
CA HIS A 339 -1.45 25.92 19.02
C HIS A 339 -2.29 24.70 19.47
N LEU A 340 -2.17 24.30 20.74
CA LEU A 340 -3.01 23.24 21.30
C LEU A 340 -4.49 23.64 21.27
N MET A 341 -4.82 24.87 21.68
CA MET A 341 -6.20 25.36 21.62
C MET A 341 -6.70 25.49 20.19
N TRP A 342 -5.83 25.85 19.24
CA TRP A 342 -6.18 25.84 17.81
C TRP A 342 -6.55 24.44 17.30
N VAL A 343 -5.79 23.41 17.68
CA VAL A 343 -6.10 22.01 17.36
C VAL A 343 -7.45 21.58 17.95
N LEU A 344 -7.68 21.87 19.23
CA LEU A 344 -8.95 21.54 19.90
C LEU A 344 -10.13 22.30 19.29
N LEU A 345 -9.94 23.57 18.92
CA LEU A 345 -10.96 24.40 18.28
C LEU A 345 -11.45 23.78 16.96
N GLN A 346 -10.58 23.16 16.17
CA GLN A 346 -10.99 22.53 14.91
C GLN A 346 -12.09 21.48 15.13
N PHE A 347 -11.93 20.65 16.16
CA PHE A 347 -12.91 19.63 16.49
C PHE A 347 -14.18 20.24 17.08
N ILE A 348 -14.04 21.17 18.04
CA ILE A 348 -15.19 21.80 18.71
C ILE A 348 -16.05 22.53 17.68
N SER A 349 -15.46 23.42 16.88
CA SER A 349 -16.21 24.20 15.89
C SER A 349 -16.93 23.32 14.85
N GLY A 350 -16.31 22.21 14.42
CA GLY A 350 -16.88 21.31 13.42
C GLY A 350 -17.90 20.29 13.92
N SER A 351 -17.90 19.93 15.21
CA SER A 351 -18.72 18.83 15.74
C SER A 351 -19.71 19.23 16.84
N ILE A 352 -19.56 20.42 17.44
CA ILE A 352 -20.39 20.87 18.58
C ILE A 352 -21.88 20.92 18.27
N GLN A 353 -22.28 21.12 17.01
CA GLN A 353 -23.70 21.12 16.63
C GLN A 353 -24.36 19.74 16.76
N LYS A 354 -23.62 18.65 16.53
CA LYS A 354 -24.15 17.27 16.53
C LYS A 354 -23.91 16.52 17.84
N ASN A 355 -22.86 16.88 18.57
CA ASN A 355 -22.44 16.22 19.80
C ASN A 355 -23.02 16.89 21.05
N ALA A 356 -23.01 16.16 22.17
CA ALA A 356 -23.51 16.68 23.45
C ALA A 356 -22.54 17.71 24.03
N LEU A 357 -23.06 18.75 24.70
CA LEU A 357 -22.23 19.78 25.33
C LEU A 357 -21.23 19.20 26.35
N ALA A 358 -21.64 18.16 27.09
CA ALA A 358 -20.83 17.50 28.11
C ALA A 358 -19.50 16.94 27.57
N ASP A 359 -19.44 16.54 26.30
CA ASP A 359 -18.24 15.99 25.66
C ASP A 359 -17.13 17.05 25.53
N PHE A 360 -17.46 18.34 25.58
CA PHE A 360 -16.53 19.45 25.37
C PHE A 360 -16.14 20.20 26.64
N LEU A 361 -16.90 20.03 27.74
CA LEU A 361 -16.60 20.66 29.03
C LEU A 361 -15.21 20.35 29.61
N PRO A 362 -14.59 19.17 29.38
CA PRO A 362 -13.23 18.91 29.86
C PRO A 362 -12.18 19.93 29.42
N VAL A 363 -12.41 20.66 28.33
CA VAL A 363 -11.50 21.71 27.82
C VAL A 363 -11.35 22.86 28.82
N MET A 364 -12.37 23.12 29.65
CA MET A 364 -12.30 24.13 30.70
C MET A 364 -11.17 23.84 31.70
N LYS A 365 -10.96 22.56 32.06
CA LYS A 365 -9.87 22.16 32.94
C LYS A 365 -8.49 22.40 32.32
N LEU A 366 -8.36 22.22 31.01
CA LEU A 366 -7.12 22.54 30.30
C LEU A 366 -6.87 24.05 30.23
N PHE A 367 -7.92 24.86 30.09
CA PHE A 367 -7.79 26.31 30.14
C PHE A 367 -7.25 26.77 31.50
N ASP A 368 -7.83 26.30 32.60
CA ASP A 368 -7.40 26.64 33.96
C ASP A 368 -5.93 26.23 34.22
N LEU A 369 -5.47 25.15 33.58
CA LEU A 369 -4.09 24.67 33.69
C LEU A 369 -3.08 25.50 32.87
N LEU A 370 -3.43 25.88 31.65
CA LEU A 370 -2.49 26.47 30.67
C LEU A 370 -2.50 28.01 30.64
N TYR A 371 -3.53 28.63 31.22
CA TYR A 371 -3.69 30.08 31.32
C TYR A 371 -3.79 30.51 32.79
N PRO A 372 -2.68 30.47 33.55
CA PRO A 372 -2.67 30.83 34.97
C PRO A 372 -2.82 32.34 35.24
N GLU A 373 -2.77 33.16 34.19
CA GLU A 373 -2.80 34.62 34.24
C GLU A 373 -4.17 35.12 34.72
N LYS A 374 -4.18 35.98 35.75
CA LYS A 374 -5.40 36.64 36.25
C LYS A 374 -5.72 37.94 35.50
N GLU A 375 -4.72 38.52 34.85
CA GLU A 375 -4.85 39.74 34.05
C GLU A 375 -5.45 39.45 32.68
N CYS A 376 -5.94 40.50 32.02
CA CYS A 376 -6.47 40.39 30.67
C CYS A 376 -5.34 40.19 29.66
N ILE A 377 -5.44 39.15 28.83
CA ILE A 377 -4.50 38.88 27.76
C ILE A 377 -4.65 39.95 26.67
N PRO A 378 -3.56 40.59 26.21
CA PRO A 378 -3.61 41.64 25.21
C PRO A 378 -3.99 41.08 23.83
N VAL A 379 -4.67 41.89 23.02
CA VAL A 379 -5.02 41.52 21.64
C VAL A 379 -3.74 41.37 20.81
N PRO A 380 -3.52 40.23 20.15
CA PRO A 380 -2.35 39.99 19.30
C PRO A 380 -2.40 40.82 18.01
N ASP A 381 -1.26 40.93 17.33
CA ASP A 381 -1.18 41.58 16.01
C ASP A 381 -2.00 40.80 14.96
N ILE A 382 -3.16 41.37 14.58
CA ILE A 382 -4.11 40.78 13.63
C ILE A 382 -3.62 40.74 12.19
N ASN A 383 -2.47 41.34 11.88
CA ASN A 383 -1.85 41.24 10.56
C ASN A 383 -1.07 39.93 10.39
N LYS A 384 -0.85 39.18 11.48
CA LYS A 384 -0.17 37.88 11.46
C LYS A 384 -1.18 36.73 11.54
N PRO A 385 -0.94 35.61 10.83
CA PRO A 385 -1.83 34.44 10.88
C PRO A 385 -1.92 33.82 12.27
N GLN A 386 -0.83 33.92 13.06
CA GLN A 386 -0.75 33.43 14.44
C GLN A 386 -1.80 34.04 15.37
N SER A 387 -2.34 35.22 15.03
CA SER A 387 -3.47 35.81 15.77
C SER A 387 -4.65 34.84 15.88
N THR A 388 -4.92 34.04 14.86
CA THR A 388 -6.00 33.03 14.90
C THR A 388 -5.80 31.94 15.94
N HIS A 389 -4.54 31.60 16.25
CA HIS A 389 -4.21 30.65 17.30
C HIS A 389 -4.36 31.27 18.69
N ALA A 390 -3.88 32.50 18.89
CA ALA A 390 -4.05 33.22 20.16
C ALA A 390 -5.53 33.49 20.50
N PHE A 391 -6.36 33.78 19.49
CA PHE A 391 -7.81 33.90 19.67
C PHE A 391 -8.53 32.54 19.82
N ALA A 392 -7.86 31.41 19.58
CA ALA A 392 -8.52 30.09 19.53
C ALA A 392 -9.24 29.76 20.83
N MET A 393 -8.64 30.08 21.98
CA MET A 393 -9.25 29.85 23.29
C MET A 393 -10.54 30.66 23.47
N THR A 394 -10.56 31.92 23.01
CA THR A 394 -11.76 32.76 23.03
C THR A 394 -12.83 32.21 22.09
N CYS A 395 -12.45 31.77 20.89
CA CYS A 395 -13.34 31.11 19.94
C CYS A 395 -13.98 29.85 20.54
N ILE A 396 -13.22 28.99 21.22
CA ILE A 396 -13.73 27.79 21.92
C ILE A 396 -14.84 28.19 22.90
N TRP A 397 -14.59 29.21 23.72
CA TRP A 397 -15.55 29.66 24.72
C TRP A 397 -16.84 30.22 24.10
N ILE A 398 -16.73 30.95 22.99
CA ILE A 398 -17.88 31.44 22.24
C ILE A 398 -18.75 30.26 21.74
N HIS A 399 -18.14 29.19 21.23
CA HIS A 399 -18.88 28.00 20.78
C HIS A 399 -19.61 27.31 21.94
N LEU A 400 -18.93 27.11 23.07
CA LEU A 400 -19.51 26.50 24.26
C LEU A 400 -20.69 27.32 24.80
N ASN A 401 -20.52 28.64 24.91
CA ASN A 401 -21.56 29.54 25.38
C ASN A 401 -22.78 29.52 24.44
N ARG A 402 -22.57 29.54 23.12
CA ARG A 402 -23.69 29.44 22.16
C ARG A 402 -24.39 28.08 22.21
N LYS A 403 -23.67 26.99 22.37
CA LYS A 403 -24.28 25.66 22.53
C LYS A 403 -25.11 25.58 23.83
N ALA A 404 -24.60 26.11 24.94
CA ALA A 404 -25.32 26.17 26.21
C ALA A 404 -26.61 27.01 26.14
N GLN A 405 -26.58 28.12 25.38
CA GLN A 405 -27.77 28.95 25.11
C GLN A 405 -28.80 28.23 24.25
N ASN A 406 -28.36 27.58 23.16
CA ASN A 406 -29.26 26.85 22.26
C ASN A 406 -29.94 25.65 22.93
N ASP A 407 -29.23 24.95 23.83
CA ASP A 407 -29.75 23.79 24.54
C ASP A 407 -30.58 24.18 25.79
N ASN A 408 -30.83 25.48 26.05
CA ASN A 408 -31.52 26.02 27.24
C ASN A 408 -31.00 25.43 28.57
N SER A 409 -29.71 25.14 28.64
CA SER A 409 -29.10 24.53 29.83
C SER A 409 -29.04 25.55 30.98
N THR A 410 -29.24 25.09 32.22
CA THR A 410 -29.07 25.94 33.43
C THR A 410 -27.62 26.34 33.68
N LEU A 411 -26.66 25.69 33.00
CA LEU A 411 -25.23 26.00 33.06
C LEU A 411 -24.90 27.17 32.11
N GLN A 412 -25.03 28.39 32.60
CA GLN A 412 -24.45 29.55 31.92
C GLN A 412 -22.92 29.46 32.04
N ILE A 413 -22.21 29.38 30.91
CA ILE A 413 -20.74 29.35 30.88
C ILE A 413 -20.23 30.79 30.66
N PRO A 414 -19.87 31.54 31.72
CA PRO A 414 -19.37 32.91 31.57
C PRO A 414 -17.98 32.91 30.91
N ILE A 415 -17.67 33.98 30.19
CA ILE A 415 -16.35 34.18 29.59
C ILE A 415 -15.35 34.55 30.69
N PRO A 416 -14.16 33.91 30.76
CA PRO A 416 -13.15 34.22 31.77
C PRO A 416 -12.67 35.67 31.66
N HIS A 417 -12.34 36.28 32.80
CA HIS A 417 -11.85 37.66 32.84
C HIS A 417 -10.61 37.87 31.96
N SER A 418 -9.69 36.90 31.93
CA SER A 418 -8.46 36.96 31.13
C SER A 418 -8.71 37.07 29.62
N LEU A 419 -9.85 36.59 29.10
CA LEU A 419 -10.21 36.62 27.68
C LEU A 419 -11.12 37.79 27.28
N LYS A 420 -11.38 38.72 28.21
CA LYS A 420 -12.34 39.80 28.01
C LYS A 420 -11.98 40.72 26.82
N PHE A 421 -10.72 41.12 26.69
CA PHE A 421 -10.26 41.99 25.59
C PHE A 421 -10.41 41.33 24.22
N HIS A 422 -10.11 40.04 24.10
CA HIS A 422 -10.31 39.29 22.86
C HIS A 422 -11.79 39.25 22.47
N HIS A 423 -12.68 38.98 23.43
CA HIS A 423 -14.10 38.90 23.16
C HIS A 423 -14.71 40.27 22.78
N GLU A 424 -14.33 41.34 23.48
CA GLU A 424 -14.77 42.71 23.15
C GLU A 424 -14.32 43.11 21.74
N PHE A 425 -13.09 42.78 21.36
CA PHE A 425 -12.57 43.03 20.01
C PHE A 425 -13.39 42.32 18.93
N LEU A 426 -13.73 41.03 19.12
CA LEU A 426 -14.55 40.26 18.19
C LEU A 426 -15.97 40.84 18.06
N GLN A 427 -16.58 41.24 19.17
CA GLN A 427 -17.92 41.84 19.16
C GLN A 427 -17.95 43.21 18.47
N GLN A 428 -16.94 44.05 18.72
CA GLN A 428 -16.80 45.34 18.05
C GLN A 428 -16.58 45.16 16.55
N SER A 429 -15.75 44.19 16.17
CA SER A 429 -15.48 43.87 14.77
C SER A 429 -16.71 43.34 14.02
N LEU A 430 -17.57 42.58 14.69
CA LEU A 430 -18.80 42.05 14.09
C LEU A 430 -19.85 43.15 13.79
N ARG A 431 -19.83 44.26 14.52
CA ARG A 431 -20.74 45.40 14.29
C ARG A 431 -20.34 46.24 13.07
N ASN A 432 -19.13 46.04 12.54
CA ASN A 432 -18.67 46.76 11.37
C ASN A 432 -19.34 46.21 10.09
N LYS A 433 -20.01 47.08 9.34
CA LYS A 433 -20.77 46.70 8.13
C LYS A 433 -19.89 46.42 6.90
N SER A 434 -18.63 46.85 6.89
CA SER A 434 -17.70 46.63 5.77
C SER A 434 -16.36 46.07 6.27
N LEU A 435 -16.16 44.77 6.08
CA LEU A 435 -14.91 44.08 6.41
C LEU A 435 -13.97 44.09 5.19
N GLN A 436 -12.70 44.42 5.39
CA GLN A 436 -11.66 44.42 4.36
C GLN A 436 -10.77 43.17 4.47
N MET A 437 -10.10 42.78 3.38
CA MET A 437 -9.23 41.59 3.28
C MET A 437 -7.73 41.87 3.59
N ASN A 438 -7.43 43.03 4.16
CA ASN A 438 -6.05 43.45 4.46
C ASN A 438 -5.48 42.82 5.74
N ASP A 439 -6.33 42.32 6.63
CA ASP A 439 -5.96 41.69 7.90
C ASP A 439 -6.67 40.35 8.09
N TYR A 440 -6.37 39.64 9.20
CA TYR A 440 -7.03 38.38 9.56
C TYR A 440 -8.34 38.58 10.34
N LYS A 441 -8.90 39.80 10.42
CA LYS A 441 -10.12 40.09 11.18
C LYS A 441 -11.31 39.25 10.68
N ILE A 442 -11.42 39.10 9.36
CA ILE A 442 -12.46 38.26 8.74
C ILE A 442 -12.30 36.80 9.16
N ALA A 443 -11.08 36.27 9.15
CA ALA A 443 -10.80 34.90 9.57
C ALA A 443 -11.15 34.69 11.05
N LEU A 444 -10.81 35.64 11.92
CA LEU A 444 -11.16 35.61 13.34
C LEU A 444 -12.68 35.56 13.56
N LEU A 445 -13.45 36.38 12.84
CA LEU A 445 -14.93 36.37 12.91
C LEU A 445 -15.52 35.05 12.38
N CYS A 446 -15.01 34.55 11.26
CA CYS A 446 -15.41 33.25 10.72
C CYS A 446 -15.13 32.13 11.73
N ASN A 447 -13.98 32.15 12.39
CA ASN A 447 -13.57 31.13 13.35
C ASN A 447 -14.35 31.19 14.66
N ALA A 448 -14.73 32.38 15.13
CA ALA A 448 -15.43 32.57 16.39
C ALA A 448 -16.93 32.29 16.31
N TYR A 449 -17.56 32.67 15.19
CA TYR A 449 -19.02 32.69 15.05
C TYR A 449 -19.56 31.66 14.04
N SER A 450 -18.77 30.67 13.64
CA SER A 450 -19.11 29.71 12.58
C SER A 450 -20.42 28.92 12.84
N THR A 451 -20.75 28.67 14.10
CA THR A 451 -21.96 27.93 14.50
C THR A 451 -23.19 28.80 14.74
N ASN A 452 -23.07 30.13 14.57
CA ASN A 452 -24.17 31.08 14.72
C ASN A 452 -24.66 31.55 13.34
N SER A 453 -25.84 31.10 12.92
CA SER A 453 -26.40 31.37 11.59
C SER A 453 -26.50 32.88 11.28
N GLU A 454 -26.93 33.70 12.22
CA GLU A 454 -27.11 35.15 12.02
C GLU A 454 -25.78 35.87 11.92
N CYS A 455 -24.87 35.60 12.86
CA CYS A 455 -23.58 36.29 12.92
C CYS A 455 -22.59 35.80 11.85
N PHE A 456 -22.72 34.56 11.37
CA PHE A 456 -21.79 33.97 10.41
C PHE A 456 -22.02 34.43 8.97
N THR A 457 -23.25 34.82 8.63
CA THR A 457 -23.60 35.25 7.27
C THR A 457 -22.79 36.47 6.82
N LEU A 458 -22.51 37.40 7.73
CA LEU A 458 -21.72 38.61 7.46
C LEU A 458 -20.27 38.32 7.05
N PRO A 459 -19.42 37.67 7.89
CA PRO A 459 -18.04 37.42 7.54
C PRO A 459 -17.89 36.38 6.41
N MET A 460 -18.75 35.35 6.36
CA MET A 460 -18.72 34.37 5.27
C MET A 460 -19.15 34.98 3.93
N GLY A 461 -20.18 35.83 3.95
CA GLY A 461 -20.63 36.58 2.77
C GLY A 461 -19.51 37.46 2.20
N ALA A 462 -18.80 38.19 3.06
CA ALA A 462 -17.66 39.02 2.64
C ALA A 462 -16.55 38.21 1.94
N LEU A 463 -16.21 37.01 2.45
CA LEU A 463 -15.24 36.11 1.80
C LEU A 463 -15.72 35.63 0.43
N VAL A 464 -16.97 35.18 0.36
CA VAL A 464 -17.54 34.60 -0.87
C VAL A 464 -17.68 35.66 -1.97
N GLU A 465 -18.18 36.85 -1.64
CA GLU A 465 -18.35 37.93 -2.63
C GLU A 465 -17.01 38.44 -3.16
N THR A 466 -15.94 38.41 -2.35
CA THR A 466 -14.58 38.79 -2.79
C THR A 466 -14.09 37.92 -3.95
N ILE A 467 -14.35 36.61 -3.90
CA ILE A 467 -13.92 35.67 -4.96
C ILE A 467 -14.95 35.51 -6.07
N TYR A 468 -16.24 35.76 -5.82
CA TYR A 468 -17.31 35.67 -6.83
C TYR A 468 -17.34 36.91 -7.73
N GLY A 469 -17.09 38.09 -7.15
CA GLY A 469 -17.13 39.39 -7.81
C GLY A 469 -18.54 39.99 -7.88
N ASN A 470 -18.62 41.32 -7.96
CA ASN A 470 -19.87 42.10 -7.86
C ASN A 470 -20.83 42.00 -9.08
N GLY A 471 -20.65 41.03 -9.99
CA GLY A 471 -21.53 40.76 -11.13
C GLY A 471 -21.60 41.82 -12.24
N ILE A 472 -21.11 43.05 -12.01
CA ILE A 472 -21.21 44.19 -12.94
C ILE A 472 -20.01 44.23 -13.90
N MET A 473 -18.80 43.96 -13.41
CA MET A 473 -17.59 43.96 -14.23
C MET A 473 -17.25 42.54 -14.70
N ARG A 474 -16.89 42.42 -15.98
CA ARG A 474 -16.50 41.17 -16.63
C ARG A 474 -15.10 41.29 -17.22
N ILE A 475 -14.40 40.17 -17.28
CA ILE A 475 -13.05 40.07 -17.85
C ILE A 475 -13.06 39.07 -19.01
N PRO A 476 -12.33 39.32 -20.11
CA PRO A 476 -12.21 38.36 -21.19
C PRO A 476 -11.31 37.19 -20.78
N LEU A 477 -11.67 35.99 -21.25
CA LEU A 477 -10.85 34.78 -21.19
C LEU A 477 -10.22 34.50 -22.56
N PRO A 478 -9.23 33.58 -22.66
CA PRO A 478 -8.63 33.22 -23.93
C PRO A 478 -9.65 32.75 -24.97
N GLY A 479 -9.41 33.08 -26.24
CA GLY A 479 -10.31 32.80 -27.36
C GLY A 479 -11.31 33.92 -27.64
N THR A 480 -12.33 33.62 -28.44
CA THR A 480 -13.37 34.58 -28.84
C THR A 480 -14.66 34.37 -28.05
N SER A 481 -15.36 35.46 -27.74
CA SER A 481 -16.71 35.47 -27.12
C SER A 481 -16.85 34.74 -25.77
N CYS A 482 -15.79 34.66 -24.97
CA CYS A 482 -15.81 34.10 -23.62
C CYS A 482 -15.53 35.18 -22.55
N LEU A 483 -16.48 35.39 -21.64
CA LEU A 483 -16.39 36.38 -20.56
C LEU A 483 -16.57 35.73 -19.19
N ALA A 484 -15.72 36.09 -18.24
CA ALA A 484 -15.78 35.68 -16.84
C ALA A 484 -16.14 36.85 -15.92
N SER A 485 -16.47 36.55 -14.67
CA SER A 485 -16.57 37.57 -13.62
C SER A 485 -15.19 38.14 -13.28
N ALA A 486 -15.12 39.44 -12.94
CA ALA A 486 -13.85 40.18 -12.90
C ALA A 486 -12.89 39.85 -11.74
N SER A 487 -13.29 39.07 -10.73
CA SER A 487 -12.41 38.78 -9.59
C SER A 487 -11.29 37.80 -9.97
N ILE A 488 -10.04 38.25 -9.88
CA ILE A 488 -8.85 37.49 -10.29
C ILE A 488 -7.94 37.07 -9.13
N THR A 489 -8.04 37.72 -7.97
CA THR A 489 -7.19 37.44 -6.80
C THR A 489 -7.82 36.35 -5.92
N PRO A 490 -7.27 35.13 -5.87
CA PRO A 490 -7.79 34.06 -5.02
C PRO A 490 -7.49 34.31 -3.54
N LEU A 491 -8.18 33.60 -2.65
CA LEU A 491 -7.83 33.63 -1.22
C LEU A 491 -6.44 32.98 -1.01
N PRO A 492 -5.49 33.68 -0.35
CA PRO A 492 -4.17 33.16 -0.05
C PRO A 492 -4.19 31.89 0.82
N MET A 493 -3.20 31.00 0.65
CA MET A 493 -3.10 29.76 1.44
C MET A 493 -3.00 30.03 2.95
N ASN A 494 -2.18 30.99 3.37
CA ASN A 494 -2.04 31.37 4.77
C ASN A 494 -3.38 31.85 5.39
N LEU A 495 -4.25 32.50 4.62
CA LEU A 495 -5.60 32.87 5.04
C LEU A 495 -6.50 31.64 5.18
N LEU A 496 -6.46 30.73 4.21
CA LEU A 496 -7.22 29.48 4.27
C LEU A 496 -6.75 28.59 5.44
N ASP A 497 -5.45 28.48 5.69
CA ASP A 497 -4.87 27.75 6.83
C ASP A 497 -5.29 28.35 8.18
N SER A 498 -5.50 29.67 8.22
CA SER A 498 -6.00 30.41 9.37
C SER A 498 -7.52 30.28 9.57
N LEU A 499 -8.24 29.59 8.68
CA LEU A 499 -9.66 29.26 8.87
C LEU A 499 -9.82 27.90 9.54
N THR A 500 -10.79 27.81 10.44
CA THR A 500 -11.21 26.53 11.02
C THR A 500 -11.82 25.62 9.96
N VAL A 501 -11.79 24.31 10.20
CA VAL A 501 -12.41 23.30 9.32
C VAL A 501 -13.88 23.59 9.06
N HIS A 502 -14.64 24.02 10.07
CA HIS A 502 -16.06 24.35 9.90
C HIS A 502 -16.26 25.57 8.98
N ALA A 503 -15.43 26.61 9.13
CA ALA A 503 -15.45 27.76 8.24
C ALA A 503 -15.09 27.36 6.79
N LYS A 504 -14.06 26.52 6.61
CA LYS A 504 -13.67 25.96 5.29
C LYS A 504 -14.79 25.13 4.67
N MET A 505 -15.45 24.25 5.44
CA MET A 505 -16.57 23.43 4.97
C MET A 505 -17.72 24.30 4.46
N SER A 506 -18.05 25.36 5.20
CA SER A 506 -19.09 26.31 4.81
C SER A 506 -18.71 27.11 3.56
N LEU A 507 -17.44 27.48 3.42
CA LEU A 507 -16.91 28.14 2.22
C LEU A 507 -16.98 27.22 1.00
N ILE A 508 -16.52 25.96 1.10
CA ILE A 508 -16.67 24.95 0.03
C ILE A 508 -18.13 24.79 -0.36
N HIS A 509 -19.01 24.61 0.62
CA HIS A 509 -20.44 24.41 0.36
C HIS A 509 -21.07 25.62 -0.35
N SER A 510 -20.70 26.84 0.08
CA SER A 510 -21.18 28.08 -0.54
C SER A 510 -20.71 28.20 -1.99
N ILE A 511 -19.44 27.91 -2.27
CA ILE A 511 -18.88 27.90 -3.63
C ILE A 511 -19.60 26.86 -4.49
N ALA A 512 -19.69 25.61 -4.04
CA ALA A 512 -20.34 24.53 -4.79
C ALA A 512 -21.81 24.86 -5.10
N THR A 513 -22.56 25.39 -4.13
CA THR A 513 -23.96 25.81 -4.32
C THR A 513 -24.08 26.92 -5.37
N ARG A 514 -23.15 27.89 -5.39
CA ARG A 514 -23.14 28.96 -6.40
C ARG A 514 -22.80 28.42 -7.80
N VAL A 515 -21.88 27.47 -7.90
CA VAL A 515 -21.55 26.79 -9.17
C VAL A 515 -22.76 26.02 -9.70
N ILE A 516 -23.44 25.25 -8.85
CA ILE A 516 -24.66 24.51 -9.21
C ILE A 516 -25.77 25.48 -9.64
N LYS A 517 -25.96 26.59 -8.91
CA LYS A 517 -26.94 27.63 -9.27
C LYS A 517 -26.64 28.22 -10.66
N LEU A 518 -25.38 28.53 -10.96
CA LEU A 518 -24.98 29.06 -12.26
C LEU A 518 -25.18 28.03 -13.38
N ALA A 519 -24.90 26.76 -13.11
CA ALA A 519 -25.12 25.66 -14.05
C ALA A 519 -26.61 25.51 -14.42
N HIS A 520 -27.51 25.57 -13.43
CA HIS A 520 -28.96 25.54 -13.67
C HIS A 520 -29.49 26.81 -14.34
N ALA A 521 -28.86 27.96 -14.12
CA ALA A 521 -29.24 29.22 -14.75
C ALA A 521 -28.90 29.28 -16.25
N LYS A 522 -28.15 28.29 -16.80
CA LYS A 522 -27.70 28.23 -18.20
C LYS A 522 -27.03 29.53 -18.68
N SER A 523 -26.29 30.18 -17.78
CA SER A 523 -25.57 31.41 -18.12
C SER A 523 -24.39 31.12 -19.04
N SER A 524 -24.13 32.02 -19.99
CA SER A 524 -22.92 32.00 -20.82
C SER A 524 -21.71 32.63 -20.14
N VAL A 525 -21.90 33.30 -18.99
CA VAL A 525 -20.81 33.92 -18.23
C VAL A 525 -20.07 32.85 -17.43
N ALA A 526 -18.75 32.81 -17.58
CA ALA A 526 -17.89 31.91 -16.86
C ALA A 526 -17.70 32.32 -15.38
N LEU A 527 -17.28 31.35 -14.57
CA LEU A 527 -16.91 31.57 -13.17
C LEU A 527 -15.76 32.59 -13.04
N ALA A 528 -15.61 33.20 -11.87
CA ALA A 528 -14.45 34.07 -11.62
C ALA A 528 -13.16 33.23 -11.54
N PRO A 529 -12.03 33.68 -12.12
CA PRO A 529 -10.73 33.04 -11.95
C PRO A 529 -10.32 32.84 -10.48
N ALA A 530 -10.61 33.84 -9.63
CA ALA A 530 -10.37 33.75 -8.18
C ALA A 530 -11.17 32.63 -7.51
N LEU A 531 -12.41 32.40 -7.94
CA LEU A 531 -13.29 31.37 -7.38
C LEU A 531 -12.78 29.98 -7.67
N VAL A 532 -12.41 29.69 -8.93
CA VAL A 532 -11.92 28.36 -9.31
C VAL A 532 -10.56 28.05 -8.68
N GLU A 533 -9.67 29.04 -8.57
CA GLU A 533 -8.36 28.88 -7.91
C GLU A 533 -8.53 28.73 -6.38
N THR A 534 -9.44 29.47 -5.75
CA THR A 534 -9.74 29.30 -4.32
C THR A 534 -10.37 27.94 -4.04
N TYR A 535 -11.27 27.49 -4.91
CA TYR A 535 -11.91 26.18 -4.78
C TYR A 535 -10.88 25.04 -4.91
N SER A 536 -9.93 25.13 -5.85
CA SER A 536 -8.88 24.12 -5.98
C SER A 536 -7.97 24.05 -4.75
N ARG A 537 -7.60 25.19 -4.16
CA ARG A 537 -6.85 25.26 -2.89
C ARG A 537 -7.59 24.60 -1.74
N LEU A 538 -8.90 24.82 -1.65
CA LEU A 538 -9.74 24.19 -0.63
C LEU A 538 -9.84 22.65 -0.81
N LEU A 539 -9.79 22.14 -2.03
CA LEU A 539 -9.81 20.70 -2.29
C LEU A 539 -8.54 19.97 -1.83
N VAL A 540 -7.45 20.68 -1.50
CA VAL A 540 -6.20 20.09 -0.97
C VAL A 540 -6.37 19.57 0.47
N TYR A 541 -7.26 20.16 1.25
CA TYR A 541 -7.45 19.79 2.65
C TYR A 541 -8.17 18.44 2.76
N MET A 542 -7.46 17.40 3.20
CA MET A 542 -8.00 16.04 3.32
C MET A 542 -9.00 15.90 4.49
N GLU A 543 -8.94 16.77 5.50
CA GLU A 543 -9.92 16.79 6.60
C GLU A 543 -11.35 17.16 6.13
N ILE A 544 -11.48 17.81 4.97
CA ILE A 544 -12.78 18.14 4.35
C ILE A 544 -13.09 17.26 3.13
N GLU A 545 -12.45 16.10 3.01
CA GLU A 545 -12.59 15.15 1.88
C GLU A 545 -14.07 14.86 1.52
N SER A 546 -14.95 14.73 2.50
CA SER A 546 -16.36 14.37 2.28
C SER A 546 -17.15 15.40 1.48
N LEU A 547 -16.96 16.70 1.75
CA LEU A 547 -17.63 17.79 1.02
C LEU A 547 -16.74 18.35 -0.10
N GLY A 548 -15.43 18.18 0.01
CA GLY A 548 -14.43 18.56 -0.99
C GLY A 548 -14.35 17.54 -2.13
N ILE A 549 -13.28 16.75 -2.18
CA ILE A 549 -12.97 15.88 -3.33
C ILE A 549 -14.09 14.85 -3.60
N LYS A 550 -14.64 14.22 -2.57
CA LYS A 550 -15.73 13.23 -2.75
C LYS A 550 -16.98 13.90 -3.30
N GLY A 551 -17.36 15.05 -2.75
CA GLY A 551 -18.49 15.85 -3.23
C GLY A 551 -18.28 16.36 -4.65
N PHE A 552 -17.06 16.81 -4.98
CA PHE A 552 -16.67 17.26 -6.31
C PHE A 552 -16.93 16.17 -7.37
N ILE A 553 -16.43 14.95 -7.16
CA ILE A 553 -16.54 13.86 -8.15
C ILE A 553 -17.93 13.23 -8.15
N SER A 554 -18.52 13.00 -6.98
CA SER A 554 -19.77 12.23 -6.86
C SER A 554 -21.04 13.08 -6.99
N GLN A 555 -20.99 14.39 -6.73
CA GLN A 555 -22.16 15.26 -6.71
C GLN A 555 -22.04 16.42 -7.69
N LEU A 556 -21.00 17.25 -7.58
CA LEU A 556 -20.86 18.47 -8.39
C LEU A 556 -20.70 18.14 -9.88
N LEU A 557 -19.74 17.29 -10.23
CA LEU A 557 -19.44 16.94 -11.62
C LEU A 557 -20.65 16.28 -12.33
N PRO A 558 -21.34 15.26 -11.75
CA PRO A 558 -22.54 14.70 -12.35
C PRO A 558 -23.70 15.71 -12.46
N THR A 559 -23.87 16.61 -11.50
CA THR A 559 -24.94 17.62 -11.52
C THR A 559 -24.71 18.64 -12.63
N VAL A 560 -23.48 19.14 -12.77
CA VAL A 560 -23.08 20.04 -13.86
C VAL A 560 -23.25 19.36 -15.22
N PHE A 561 -22.83 18.10 -15.33
CA PHE A 561 -23.02 17.32 -16.55
C PHE A 561 -24.50 17.15 -16.93
N LYS A 562 -25.36 16.76 -15.98
CA LYS A 562 -26.82 16.62 -16.19
C LYS A 562 -27.51 17.94 -16.57
N SER A 563 -26.97 19.07 -16.13
CA SER A 563 -27.49 20.40 -16.49
C SER A 563 -27.06 20.90 -17.87
N HIS A 564 -26.21 20.16 -18.59
CA HIS A 564 -25.60 20.55 -19.87
C HIS A 564 -24.79 21.86 -19.82
N ALA A 565 -24.20 22.18 -18.66
CA ALA A 565 -23.36 23.35 -18.48
C ALA A 565 -21.91 23.07 -18.94
N TRP A 566 -21.69 22.99 -20.25
CA TRP A 566 -20.40 22.59 -20.85
C TRP A 566 -19.22 23.50 -20.48
N GLY A 567 -19.45 24.82 -20.39
CA GLY A 567 -18.42 25.77 -19.96
C GLY A 567 -17.95 25.53 -18.52
N ILE A 568 -18.89 25.28 -17.60
CA ILE A 568 -18.55 24.94 -16.21
C ILE A 568 -17.87 23.56 -16.16
N LEU A 569 -18.37 22.58 -16.91
CA LEU A 569 -17.75 21.26 -16.98
C LEU A 569 -16.28 21.35 -17.43
N HIS A 570 -16.00 22.09 -18.50
CA HIS A 570 -14.64 22.34 -18.98
C HIS A 570 -13.75 22.92 -17.86
N THR A 571 -14.25 23.89 -17.11
CA THR A 571 -13.48 24.50 -16.01
C THR A 571 -13.19 23.56 -14.86
N LEU A 572 -14.12 22.66 -14.51
CA LEU A 572 -13.90 21.68 -13.45
C LEU A 572 -12.85 20.64 -13.86
N LEU A 573 -12.86 20.18 -15.12
CA LEU A 573 -11.89 19.24 -15.65
C LEU A 573 -10.50 19.88 -15.81
N GLU A 574 -10.45 21.12 -16.29
CA GLU A 574 -9.21 21.90 -16.38
C GLU A 574 -8.60 22.15 -15.00
N MET A 575 -9.42 22.57 -14.03
CA MET A 575 -9.00 22.73 -12.64
C MET A 575 -8.42 21.43 -12.08
N PHE A 576 -9.08 20.29 -12.35
CA PHE A 576 -8.56 18.99 -11.91
C PHE A 576 -7.17 18.70 -12.51
N SER A 577 -6.99 18.95 -13.80
CA SER A 577 -5.75 18.66 -14.54
C SER A 577 -4.53 19.47 -14.08
N TYR A 578 -4.73 20.72 -13.67
CA TYR A 578 -3.62 21.67 -13.45
C TYR A 578 -3.47 22.15 -11.99
N ARG A 579 -4.38 21.78 -11.09
CA ARG A 579 -4.36 22.25 -9.68
C ARG A 579 -4.41 21.13 -8.65
N MET A 580 -4.78 19.91 -9.03
CA MET A 580 -4.91 18.80 -8.09
C MET A 580 -3.62 17.96 -8.06
N HIS A 581 -3.06 17.76 -6.86
CA HIS A 581 -1.80 17.01 -6.67
C HIS A 581 -2.07 15.67 -5.96
N HIS A 582 -2.45 15.71 -4.68
CA HIS A 582 -2.61 14.53 -3.83
C HIS A 582 -4.05 14.01 -3.80
N ILE A 583 -4.47 13.31 -4.86
CA ILE A 583 -5.80 12.68 -4.94
C ILE A 583 -5.67 11.18 -4.79
N GLN A 584 -6.48 10.60 -3.91
CA GLN A 584 -6.47 9.17 -3.68
C GLN A 584 -6.80 8.40 -4.98
N PRO A 585 -6.21 7.21 -5.21
CA PRO A 585 -6.28 6.56 -6.51
C PRO A 585 -7.70 6.17 -6.94
N HIS A 586 -8.56 5.82 -5.99
CA HIS A 586 -9.94 5.45 -6.28
C HIS A 586 -10.77 6.63 -6.79
N TYR A 587 -10.50 7.86 -6.34
CA TYR A 587 -11.14 9.08 -6.85
C TYR A 587 -10.67 9.38 -8.27
N ARG A 588 -9.37 9.19 -8.58
CA ARG A 588 -8.82 9.32 -9.94
C ARG A 588 -9.50 8.34 -10.90
N VAL A 589 -9.66 7.07 -10.50
CA VAL A 589 -10.33 6.04 -11.30
C VAL A 589 -11.83 6.30 -11.45
N GLN A 590 -12.50 6.81 -10.42
CA GLN A 590 -13.88 7.28 -10.54
C GLN A 590 -14.01 8.43 -11.53
N LEU A 591 -13.13 9.43 -11.49
CA LEU A 591 -13.15 10.50 -12.49
C LEU A 591 -12.89 9.96 -13.90
N LEU A 592 -11.94 9.03 -14.05
CA LEU A 592 -11.64 8.39 -15.33
C LEU A 592 -12.87 7.69 -15.95
N SER A 593 -13.66 6.97 -15.15
CA SER A 593 -14.90 6.35 -15.65
C SER A 593 -15.95 7.38 -16.06
N HIS A 594 -16.08 8.50 -15.33
CA HIS A 594 -16.93 9.62 -15.74
C HIS A 594 -16.44 10.24 -17.05
N LEU A 595 -15.12 10.34 -17.28
CA LEU A 595 -14.57 10.89 -18.53
C LEU A 595 -14.85 9.98 -19.73
N HIS A 596 -14.72 8.66 -19.58
CA HIS A 596 -15.03 7.72 -20.67
C HIS A 596 -16.51 7.72 -21.04
N THR A 597 -17.40 7.76 -20.04
CA THR A 597 -18.85 7.89 -20.28
C THR A 597 -19.22 9.24 -20.90
N LEU A 598 -18.60 10.33 -20.44
CA LEU A 598 -18.75 11.67 -21.02
C LEU A 598 -18.29 11.71 -22.48
N ALA A 599 -17.12 11.13 -22.76
CA ALA A 599 -16.52 11.10 -24.08
C ALA A 599 -17.31 10.28 -25.10
N ALA A 600 -18.29 9.47 -24.68
CA ALA A 600 -19.18 8.70 -25.55
C ALA A 600 -20.47 9.45 -25.95
N VAL A 601 -20.85 10.53 -25.25
CA VAL A 601 -22.11 11.25 -25.48
C VAL A 601 -22.03 12.16 -26.70
N ALA A 602 -22.94 12.05 -27.67
CA ALA A 602 -22.86 12.82 -28.93
C ALA A 602 -22.87 14.36 -28.74
N GLN A 603 -23.51 14.84 -27.67
CA GLN A 603 -23.60 16.27 -27.35
C GLN A 603 -22.26 16.91 -26.92
N THR A 604 -21.21 16.11 -26.68
CA THR A 604 -19.87 16.60 -26.32
C THR A 604 -18.94 16.71 -27.53
N ASN A 605 -19.45 16.62 -28.77
CA ASN A 605 -18.67 16.66 -30.00
C ASN A 605 -18.19 18.08 -30.37
N GLN A 606 -17.61 18.79 -29.39
CA GLN A 606 -17.01 20.11 -29.52
C GLN A 606 -15.49 19.97 -29.40
N ASN A 607 -14.72 20.58 -30.31
CA ASN A 607 -13.25 20.45 -30.38
C ASN A 607 -12.56 20.66 -29.02
N GLN A 608 -12.88 21.77 -28.37
CA GLN A 608 -12.26 22.14 -27.10
C GLN A 608 -12.65 21.20 -25.95
N LEU A 609 -13.92 20.77 -25.88
CA LEU A 609 -14.39 19.88 -24.81
C LEU A 609 -13.80 18.47 -24.99
N HIS A 610 -13.80 17.94 -26.21
CA HIS A 610 -13.21 16.63 -26.51
C HIS A 610 -11.72 16.60 -26.17
N LEU A 611 -10.98 17.65 -26.56
CA LEU A 611 -9.57 17.82 -26.21
C LEU A 611 -9.34 17.87 -24.70
N CYS A 612 -10.17 18.62 -23.96
CA CYS A 612 -10.10 18.72 -22.51
C CYS A 612 -10.32 17.37 -21.82
N VAL A 613 -11.36 16.63 -22.23
CA VAL A 613 -11.70 15.31 -21.67
C VAL A 613 -10.57 14.31 -21.88
N GLU A 614 -10.02 14.25 -23.09
CA GLU A 614 -8.96 13.30 -23.43
C GLU A 614 -7.61 13.68 -22.80
N SER A 615 -7.27 14.97 -22.76
CA SER A 615 -6.07 15.46 -22.08
C SER A 615 -6.12 15.18 -20.57
N THR A 616 -7.29 15.38 -19.95
CA THR A 616 -7.50 15.06 -18.53
C THR A 616 -7.38 13.56 -18.27
N ALA A 617 -7.98 12.72 -19.12
CA ALA A 617 -7.88 11.27 -19.02
C ALA A 617 -6.43 10.77 -19.20
N LEU A 618 -5.69 11.35 -20.14
CA LEU A 618 -4.27 11.03 -20.36
C LEU A 618 -3.43 11.33 -19.12
N ARG A 619 -3.64 12.48 -18.47
CA ARG A 619 -2.97 12.84 -17.20
C ARG A 619 -3.31 11.87 -16.08
N LEU A 620 -4.59 11.52 -15.94
CA LEU A 620 -5.03 10.56 -14.92
C LEU A 620 -4.36 9.20 -15.10
N ILE A 621 -4.34 8.68 -16.33
CA ILE A 621 -3.75 7.37 -16.64
C ILE A 621 -2.23 7.40 -16.40
N THR A 622 -1.54 8.39 -16.95
CA THR A 622 -0.07 8.48 -16.86
C THR A 622 0.44 8.69 -15.43
N ALA A 623 -0.32 9.39 -14.58
CA ALA A 623 0.03 9.70 -13.19
C ALA A 623 -0.36 8.62 -12.17
N LEU A 624 -0.96 7.48 -12.57
CA LEU A 624 -1.29 6.41 -11.62
C LEU A 624 -0.03 5.77 -11.02
N GLY A 625 0.14 5.76 -9.70
CA GLY A 625 1.32 5.14 -9.08
C GLY A 625 1.42 3.64 -9.39
N SER A 626 2.63 3.10 -9.55
CA SER A 626 2.82 1.68 -9.92
C SER A 626 2.12 0.70 -8.97
N SER A 627 2.13 0.98 -7.66
CA SER A 627 1.46 0.17 -6.64
C SER A 627 -0.07 0.42 -6.55
N GLU A 628 -0.60 1.43 -7.24
CA GLU A 628 -2.01 1.81 -7.23
C GLU A 628 -2.81 1.06 -8.29
N VAL A 629 -2.19 0.74 -9.43
CA VAL A 629 -2.89 0.24 -10.60
C VAL A 629 -3.61 -1.08 -10.30
N GLN A 630 -2.90 -2.07 -9.74
CA GLN A 630 -3.50 -3.36 -9.40
C GLN A 630 -4.73 -3.25 -8.47
N PRO A 631 -4.64 -2.66 -7.26
CA PRO A 631 -5.77 -2.66 -6.32
C PRO A 631 -6.98 -1.86 -6.81
N GLN A 632 -6.80 -0.84 -7.66
CA GLN A 632 -7.93 -0.09 -8.20
C GLN A 632 -8.61 -0.81 -9.36
N PHE A 633 -7.84 -1.30 -10.34
CA PHE A 633 -8.41 -1.94 -11.52
C PHE A 633 -8.96 -3.34 -11.22
N THR A 634 -8.44 -4.03 -10.19
CA THR A 634 -8.98 -5.33 -9.76
C THR A 634 -10.46 -5.25 -9.33
N ARG A 635 -10.94 -4.07 -8.91
CA ARG A 635 -12.33 -3.86 -8.50
C ARG A 635 -13.32 -3.85 -9.66
N PHE A 636 -12.83 -3.66 -10.89
CA PHE A 636 -13.66 -3.49 -12.09
C PHE A 636 -13.64 -4.72 -13.01
N LEU A 637 -13.17 -5.89 -12.56
CA LEU A 637 -13.13 -7.11 -13.39
C LEU A 637 -14.52 -7.58 -13.82
N SER A 638 -15.55 -7.33 -13.01
CA SER A 638 -16.92 -7.71 -13.36
C SER A 638 -17.47 -6.91 -14.53
N ASP A 639 -17.08 -5.64 -14.68
CA ASP A 639 -17.45 -4.79 -15.82
C ASP A 639 -16.32 -3.79 -16.18
N PRO A 640 -15.29 -4.27 -16.89
CA PRO A 640 -14.13 -3.45 -17.23
C PRO A 640 -14.46 -2.33 -18.21
N LYS A 641 -15.63 -2.36 -18.87
CA LYS A 641 -16.04 -1.36 -19.87
C LYS A 641 -16.19 0.04 -19.27
N THR A 642 -16.46 0.13 -17.97
CA THR A 642 -16.68 1.40 -17.27
C THR A 642 -15.41 2.25 -17.12
N VAL A 643 -14.23 1.61 -17.07
CA VAL A 643 -12.94 2.29 -16.86
C VAL A 643 -12.09 2.38 -18.14
N LEU A 644 -12.62 1.87 -19.26
CA LEU A 644 -11.92 1.81 -20.53
C LEU A 644 -12.53 2.76 -21.56
N SER A 645 -11.70 3.20 -22.49
CA SER A 645 -12.16 4.00 -23.63
C SER A 645 -12.74 3.09 -24.71
N ALA A 646 -13.89 3.47 -25.28
CA ALA A 646 -14.54 2.74 -26.36
C ALA A 646 -13.92 3.04 -27.75
N GLU A 647 -13.45 4.27 -27.99
CA GLU A 647 -13.02 4.73 -29.32
C GLU A 647 -11.58 5.29 -29.36
N SER A 648 -11.10 5.94 -28.28
CA SER A 648 -9.74 6.48 -28.23
C SER A 648 -8.72 5.36 -27.99
N GLU A 649 -8.01 4.98 -29.05
CA GLU A 649 -6.90 4.03 -29.04
C GLU A 649 -5.73 4.56 -28.19
N GLU A 650 -5.43 5.87 -28.27
CA GLU A 650 -4.31 6.50 -27.59
C GLU A 650 -4.42 6.40 -26.07
N LEU A 651 -5.62 6.60 -25.50
CA LEU A 651 -5.85 6.44 -24.07
C LEU A 651 -5.68 4.98 -23.62
N ASN A 652 -6.23 4.03 -24.38
CA ASN A 652 -6.09 2.60 -24.08
C ASN A 652 -4.63 2.14 -24.20
N ARG A 653 -3.88 2.66 -25.16
CA ARG A 653 -2.43 2.42 -25.30
C ARG A 653 -1.64 3.03 -24.15
N ALA A 654 -1.96 4.25 -23.74
CA ALA A 654 -1.37 4.88 -22.56
C ALA A 654 -1.65 4.06 -21.29
N LEU A 655 -2.85 3.48 -21.16
CA LEU A 655 -3.19 2.59 -20.07
C LEU A 655 -2.35 1.31 -20.12
N ILE A 656 -2.17 0.68 -21.27
CA ILE A 656 -1.30 -0.50 -21.44
C ILE A 656 0.15 -0.20 -21.05
N LEU A 657 0.69 0.96 -21.47
CA LEU A 657 2.03 1.39 -21.04
C LEU A 657 2.12 1.55 -19.53
N THR A 658 1.08 2.09 -18.91
CA THR A 658 0.97 2.25 -17.47
C THR A 658 0.89 0.89 -16.75
N LEU A 659 0.15 -0.07 -17.31
CA LEU A 659 0.10 -1.46 -16.83
C LEU A 659 1.46 -2.15 -16.94
N ALA A 660 2.15 -1.98 -18.07
CA ALA A 660 3.47 -2.54 -18.30
C ALA A 660 4.49 -2.04 -17.27
N ARG A 661 4.51 -0.72 -17.00
CA ARG A 661 5.40 -0.19 -15.95
C ARG A 661 5.00 -0.62 -14.56
N ALA A 662 3.70 -0.62 -14.25
CA ALA A 662 3.22 -0.91 -12.91
C ALA A 662 3.58 -2.35 -12.54
N THR A 663 3.29 -3.29 -13.43
CA THR A 663 3.60 -4.70 -13.24
C THR A 663 5.09 -5.01 -13.26
N HIS A 664 5.90 -4.21 -13.95
CA HIS A 664 7.36 -4.33 -13.91
C HIS A 664 7.97 -3.78 -12.61
N VAL A 665 7.58 -2.58 -12.17
CA VAL A 665 8.11 -1.96 -10.94
C VAL A 665 7.67 -2.70 -9.68
N THR A 666 6.47 -3.29 -9.69
CA THR A 666 6.01 -4.10 -8.55
C THR A 666 6.39 -5.58 -8.66
N ASP A 667 7.20 -5.96 -9.66
CA ASP A 667 7.59 -7.34 -9.94
C ASP A 667 6.40 -8.32 -9.97
N PHE A 668 5.23 -7.87 -10.46
CA PHE A 668 3.98 -8.63 -10.35
C PHE A 668 4.03 -9.97 -11.08
N PHE A 669 4.72 -10.02 -12.22
CA PHE A 669 4.82 -11.21 -13.05
C PHE A 669 6.05 -12.08 -12.72
N THR A 670 6.92 -11.71 -11.78
CA THR A 670 8.10 -12.53 -11.45
C THR A 670 7.64 -13.87 -10.87
N GLY A 671 7.89 -14.96 -11.59
CA GLY A 671 7.46 -16.32 -11.24
C GLY A 671 6.15 -16.80 -11.89
N SER A 672 5.50 -15.99 -12.73
CA SER A 672 4.32 -16.40 -13.53
C SER A 672 4.57 -16.19 -15.03
N ASP A 673 4.70 -17.28 -15.79
CA ASP A 673 4.99 -17.23 -17.23
C ASP A 673 3.76 -16.90 -18.10
N SER A 674 2.55 -16.94 -17.52
CA SER A 674 1.30 -16.71 -18.25
C SER A 674 0.46 -15.60 -17.63
N ILE A 675 -0.24 -14.86 -18.49
CA ILE A 675 -1.22 -13.85 -18.07
C ILE A 675 -2.56 -14.47 -17.63
N GLN A 676 -2.76 -15.77 -17.87
CA GLN A 676 -4.02 -16.45 -17.63
C GLN A 676 -4.34 -16.52 -16.12
N GLY A 677 -5.57 -16.14 -15.76
CA GLY A 677 -6.01 -16.08 -14.35
C GLY A 677 -5.60 -14.80 -13.60
N THR A 678 -4.92 -13.86 -14.27
CA THR A 678 -4.59 -12.54 -13.70
C THR A 678 -5.62 -11.48 -14.07
N TRP A 679 -5.71 -10.42 -13.26
CA TRP A 679 -6.61 -9.28 -13.48
C TRP A 679 -6.33 -8.51 -14.78
N CYS A 680 -5.11 -8.59 -15.31
CA CYS A 680 -4.73 -7.94 -16.56
C CYS A 680 -5.44 -8.54 -17.79
N LYS A 681 -5.75 -9.84 -17.78
CA LYS A 681 -6.28 -10.54 -18.96
C LYS A 681 -7.61 -9.93 -19.41
N ASP A 682 -8.58 -9.82 -18.51
CA ASP A 682 -9.93 -9.36 -18.86
C ASP A 682 -9.95 -7.89 -19.30
N ILE A 683 -9.09 -7.08 -18.68
CA ILE A 683 -8.89 -5.67 -19.08
C ILE A 683 -8.31 -5.60 -20.50
N LEU A 684 -7.20 -6.29 -20.76
CA LEU A 684 -6.56 -6.26 -22.07
C LEU A 684 -7.44 -6.85 -23.18
N GLN A 685 -8.16 -7.94 -22.89
CA GLN A 685 -9.09 -8.54 -23.83
C GLN A 685 -10.22 -7.58 -24.20
N THR A 686 -10.72 -6.82 -23.22
CA THR A 686 -11.74 -5.77 -23.46
C THR A 686 -11.15 -4.58 -24.23
N ILE A 687 -9.89 -4.21 -23.99
CA ILE A 687 -9.22 -3.18 -24.81
C ILE A 687 -9.10 -3.63 -26.27
N MET A 688 -8.73 -4.90 -26.51
CA MET A 688 -8.62 -5.45 -27.86
C MET A 688 -9.96 -5.51 -28.60
N SER A 689 -11.09 -5.67 -27.89
CA SER A 689 -12.40 -5.66 -28.53
C SER A 689 -12.88 -4.27 -28.92
N PHE A 690 -12.52 -3.23 -28.17
CA PHE A 690 -12.88 -1.84 -28.48
C PHE A 690 -11.91 -1.17 -29.46
N THR A 691 -10.61 -1.24 -29.18
CA THR A 691 -9.57 -0.58 -29.97
C THR A 691 -8.46 -1.57 -30.29
N PRO A 692 -8.67 -2.47 -31.29
CA PRO A 692 -7.66 -3.45 -31.69
C PRO A 692 -6.42 -2.74 -32.25
N HIS A 693 -5.23 -3.06 -31.74
CA HIS A 693 -3.98 -2.43 -32.15
C HIS A 693 -2.77 -3.35 -31.93
N ASN A 694 -1.68 -3.02 -32.63
CA ASN A 694 -0.39 -3.68 -32.48
C ASN A 694 0.63 -2.81 -31.75
N TRP A 695 1.65 -3.45 -31.18
CA TRP A 695 2.82 -2.79 -30.60
C TRP A 695 4.05 -3.04 -31.46
N ALA A 696 4.86 -2.00 -31.68
CA ALA A 696 6.14 -2.14 -32.36
C ALA A 696 7.09 -3.03 -31.54
N SER A 697 8.00 -3.71 -32.22
CA SER A 697 8.92 -4.69 -31.64
C SER A 697 9.81 -4.09 -30.55
N HIS A 698 10.32 -2.87 -30.75
CA HIS A 698 11.17 -2.17 -29.78
C HIS A 698 10.42 -1.88 -28.47
N THR A 699 9.19 -1.39 -28.54
CA THR A 699 8.34 -1.14 -27.37
C THR A 699 7.87 -2.45 -26.72
N LEU A 700 7.39 -3.40 -27.51
CA LEU A 700 6.88 -4.68 -27.00
C LEU A 700 7.97 -5.48 -26.29
N SER A 701 9.23 -5.41 -26.76
CA SER A 701 10.37 -6.07 -26.12
C SER A 701 10.64 -5.60 -24.69
N CYS A 702 10.14 -4.41 -24.32
CA CYS A 702 10.31 -3.82 -22.99
C CYS A 702 9.16 -4.19 -22.03
N PHE A 703 8.08 -4.80 -22.52
CA PHE A 703 6.99 -5.24 -21.64
C PHE A 703 7.38 -6.51 -20.86
N PRO A 704 6.76 -6.78 -19.71
CA PRO A 704 6.87 -8.08 -19.04
C PRO A 704 6.49 -9.26 -19.96
N GLY A 705 7.18 -10.39 -19.81
CA GLY A 705 7.02 -11.58 -20.66
C GLY A 705 5.57 -12.02 -20.91
N PRO A 706 4.70 -12.11 -19.87
CA PRO A 706 3.29 -12.47 -20.05
C PRO A 706 2.48 -11.49 -20.92
N LEU A 707 2.79 -10.18 -20.86
CA LEU A 707 2.16 -9.18 -21.73
C LEU A 707 2.64 -9.34 -23.17
N GLN A 708 3.92 -9.65 -23.39
CA GLN A 708 4.44 -9.94 -24.73
C GLN A 708 3.76 -11.16 -25.36
N ALA A 709 3.57 -12.22 -24.57
CA ALA A 709 2.89 -13.43 -25.04
C ALA A 709 1.44 -13.14 -25.44
N PHE A 710 0.72 -12.30 -24.69
CA PHE A 710 -0.64 -11.88 -25.01
C PHE A 710 -0.72 -11.16 -26.37
N PHE A 711 0.08 -10.11 -26.60
CA PHE A 711 0.04 -9.36 -27.85
C PHE A 711 0.56 -10.15 -29.06
N LYS A 712 1.44 -11.12 -28.86
CA LYS A 712 1.86 -12.05 -29.93
C LYS A 712 0.73 -13.01 -30.35
N GLN A 713 -0.13 -13.42 -29.41
CA GLN A 713 -1.28 -14.29 -29.69
C GLN A 713 -2.45 -13.50 -30.30
N ASN A 714 -2.70 -12.29 -29.82
CA ASN A 714 -3.80 -11.42 -30.25
C ASN A 714 -3.35 -10.38 -31.29
N ASN A 715 -2.71 -10.81 -32.37
CA ASN A 715 -2.20 -9.91 -33.41
C ASN A 715 -3.31 -9.41 -34.34
N VAL A 716 -3.27 -8.12 -34.71
CA VAL A 716 -4.26 -7.48 -35.57
C VAL A 716 -3.66 -7.24 -36.97
N PRO A 717 -4.32 -7.61 -38.07
CA PRO A 717 -3.81 -7.31 -39.41
C PRO A 717 -3.85 -5.79 -39.65
N GLN A 718 -2.72 -5.20 -40.03
CA GLN A 718 -2.61 -3.77 -40.35
C GLN A 718 -2.74 -3.54 -41.86
N GLU A 719 -3.37 -2.44 -42.26
CA GLU A 719 -3.44 -2.03 -43.67
C GLU A 719 -2.02 -1.83 -44.24
N SER A 720 -1.78 -2.35 -45.44
CA SER A 720 -0.46 -2.21 -46.07
C SER A 720 -0.22 -0.77 -46.52
N ARG A 721 1.04 -0.32 -46.46
CA ARG A 721 1.45 1.04 -46.87
C ARG A 721 1.03 1.38 -48.31
N PHE A 722 1.14 0.40 -49.20
CA PHE A 722 0.79 0.57 -50.61
C PHE A 722 -0.71 0.80 -50.78
N ASN A 723 -1.54 0.07 -50.02
CA ASN A 723 -2.99 0.24 -50.03
C ASN A 723 -3.38 1.62 -49.49
N LEU A 724 -2.78 2.06 -48.39
CA LEU A 724 -3.05 3.38 -47.83
C LEU A 724 -2.73 4.49 -48.84
N LYS A 725 -1.54 4.46 -49.46
CA LYS A 725 -1.16 5.43 -50.49
C LYS A 725 -2.10 5.38 -51.70
N LYS A 726 -2.41 4.19 -52.20
CA LYS A 726 -3.33 3.99 -53.32
C LYS A 726 -4.70 4.58 -53.02
N ASN A 727 -5.27 4.29 -51.85
CA ASN A 727 -6.55 4.80 -51.40
C ASN A 727 -6.55 6.34 -51.30
N VAL A 728 -5.50 6.94 -50.73
CA VAL A 728 -5.38 8.40 -50.66
C VAL A 728 -5.32 9.03 -52.06
N GLU A 729 -4.56 8.46 -52.98
CA GLU A 729 -4.45 8.97 -54.36
C GLU A 729 -5.75 8.79 -55.17
N GLU A 730 -6.49 7.70 -54.94
CA GLU A 730 -7.79 7.47 -55.56
C GLU A 730 -8.85 8.42 -55.03
N GLU A 731 -8.92 8.61 -53.72
CA GLU A 731 -9.85 9.55 -53.08
C GLU A 731 -9.53 11.01 -53.43
N TYR A 732 -8.24 11.35 -53.54
CA TYR A 732 -7.82 12.67 -54.00
C TYR A 732 -8.13 12.91 -55.49
N ARG A 733 -8.05 11.86 -56.33
CA ARG A 733 -8.55 11.93 -57.71
C ARG A 733 -10.06 12.14 -57.75
N LYS A 734 -10.82 11.45 -56.90
CA LYS A 734 -12.27 11.66 -56.76
C LYS A 734 -12.59 13.09 -56.34
N TRP A 735 -11.88 13.63 -55.33
CA TRP A 735 -12.01 15.03 -54.90
C TRP A 735 -11.87 16.01 -56.06
N LYS A 736 -10.85 15.83 -56.91
CA LYS A 736 -10.62 16.68 -58.09
C LYS A 736 -11.66 16.49 -59.20
N SER A 737 -12.34 15.35 -59.25
CA SER A 737 -13.34 15.03 -60.29
C SER A 737 -14.77 15.44 -59.93
N MET A 738 -15.09 15.52 -58.64
CA MET A 738 -16.43 15.88 -58.17
C MET A 738 -16.64 17.40 -58.24
N THR A 739 -17.81 17.83 -58.72
CA THR A 739 -18.16 19.25 -58.86
C THR A 739 -19.31 19.69 -57.95
N ASN A 740 -20.16 18.76 -57.50
CA ASN A 740 -21.30 19.07 -56.61
C ASN A 740 -20.86 19.12 -55.14
N GLU A 741 -20.99 20.30 -54.50
CA GLU A 741 -20.55 20.53 -53.12
C GLU A 741 -21.25 19.61 -52.11
N ASN A 742 -22.55 19.39 -52.24
CA ASN A 742 -23.31 18.57 -51.29
C ASN A 742 -22.89 17.09 -51.34
N ASP A 743 -22.55 16.60 -52.53
CA ASP A 743 -22.07 15.23 -52.74
C ASP A 743 -20.65 15.09 -52.18
N ILE A 744 -19.78 16.09 -52.38
CA ILE A 744 -18.44 16.12 -51.80
C ILE A 744 -18.53 16.09 -50.27
N ILE A 745 -19.30 16.99 -49.68
CA ILE A 745 -19.44 17.06 -48.22
C ILE A 745 -19.97 15.73 -47.69
N THR A 746 -21.00 15.16 -48.32
CA THR A 746 -21.59 13.91 -47.86
C THR A 746 -20.58 12.76 -48.02
N HIS A 747 -19.96 12.61 -49.19
CA HIS A 747 -18.99 11.53 -49.44
C HIS A 747 -17.81 11.53 -48.45
N PHE A 748 -17.19 12.70 -48.23
CA PHE A 748 -15.99 12.81 -47.38
C PHE A 748 -16.28 12.99 -45.88
N SER A 749 -17.54 13.04 -45.46
CA SER A 749 -17.94 13.10 -44.03
C SER A 749 -18.79 11.92 -43.56
N ILE A 750 -19.02 10.89 -44.39
CA ILE A 750 -19.76 9.68 -44.01
C ILE A 750 -19.06 9.00 -42.82
N GLN A 751 -19.83 8.67 -41.79
CA GLN A 751 -19.34 7.89 -40.67
C GLN A 751 -19.05 6.45 -41.10
N GLY A 752 -17.86 5.96 -40.79
CA GLY A 752 -17.41 4.61 -41.16
C GLY A 752 -16.67 4.50 -42.49
N SER A 753 -16.55 5.58 -43.28
CA SER A 753 -15.63 5.61 -44.42
C SER A 753 -14.17 5.63 -43.96
N PRO A 754 -13.20 5.19 -44.79
CA PRO A 754 -11.78 5.30 -44.47
C PRO A 754 -11.41 6.75 -44.08
N PRO A 755 -10.78 6.97 -42.92
CA PRO A 755 -10.56 8.31 -42.38
C PRO A 755 -9.35 9.00 -43.03
N LEU A 756 -9.47 9.33 -44.32
CA LEU A 756 -8.35 9.81 -45.15
C LEU A 756 -8.32 11.33 -45.32
N PHE A 757 -9.32 12.05 -44.81
CA PHE A 757 -9.51 13.46 -45.10
C PHE A 757 -8.32 14.38 -44.76
N LEU A 758 -7.61 14.14 -43.65
CA LEU A 758 -6.39 14.91 -43.33
C LEU A 758 -5.26 14.66 -44.35
N CYS A 759 -5.14 13.44 -44.89
CA CYS A 759 -4.23 13.13 -45.98
C CYS A 759 -4.63 13.87 -47.27
N LEU A 760 -5.94 14.06 -47.51
CA LEU A 760 -6.42 14.83 -48.65
C LEU A 760 -6.09 16.32 -48.50
N LEU A 761 -6.28 16.90 -47.31
CA LEU A 761 -5.88 18.30 -47.05
C LEU A 761 -4.37 18.49 -47.24
N TRP A 762 -3.57 17.53 -46.78
CA TRP A 762 -2.13 17.51 -47.07
C TRP A 762 -1.84 17.51 -48.57
N LYS A 763 -2.53 16.68 -49.36
CA LYS A 763 -2.35 16.62 -50.81
C LYS A 763 -2.81 17.88 -51.52
N MET A 764 -3.90 18.51 -51.07
CA MET A 764 -4.36 19.81 -51.58
C MET A 764 -3.30 20.88 -51.35
N LEU A 765 -2.77 20.98 -50.13
CA LEU A 765 -1.71 21.92 -49.79
C LEU A 765 -0.41 21.63 -50.54
N LEU A 766 -0.09 20.35 -50.80
CA LEU A 766 1.13 20.00 -51.52
C LEU A 766 1.10 20.36 -53.01
N ASP A 767 -0.05 20.16 -53.66
CA ASP A 767 -0.20 20.37 -55.11
C ASP A 767 -0.66 21.80 -55.45
N THR A 768 -1.57 22.38 -54.66
CA THR A 768 -2.25 23.67 -54.95
C THR A 768 -1.92 24.78 -53.96
N ASP A 769 -1.19 24.50 -52.88
CA ASP A 769 -0.82 25.44 -51.80
C ASP A 769 -2.00 26.14 -51.07
N HIS A 770 -3.27 25.84 -51.43
CA HIS A 770 -4.48 26.35 -50.79
C HIS A 770 -5.54 25.24 -50.57
N ILE A 771 -6.53 25.51 -49.70
CA ILE A 771 -7.67 24.62 -49.44
C ILE A 771 -8.98 25.35 -49.79
N ASN A 772 -9.95 24.64 -50.38
CA ASN A 772 -11.25 25.20 -50.74
C ASN A 772 -12.22 25.28 -49.53
N GLN A 773 -13.29 26.09 -49.65
CA GLN A 773 -14.37 26.22 -48.65
C GLN A 773 -15.02 24.91 -48.25
N ILE A 774 -15.19 24.02 -49.22
CA ILE A 774 -15.73 22.69 -49.02
C ILE A 774 -14.85 21.89 -48.04
N GLY A 775 -13.53 22.12 -48.04
CA GLY A 775 -12.60 21.46 -47.14
C GLY A 775 -12.86 21.77 -45.67
N TYR A 776 -13.16 23.03 -45.35
CA TYR A 776 -13.57 23.45 -44.02
C TYR A 776 -14.92 22.82 -43.62
N ARG A 777 -15.91 22.85 -44.53
CA ARG A 777 -17.26 22.28 -44.27
C ARG A 777 -17.23 20.77 -44.01
N VAL A 778 -16.34 20.04 -44.68
CA VAL A 778 -16.13 18.61 -44.40
C VAL A 778 -15.56 18.40 -43.00
N LEU A 779 -14.53 19.15 -42.59
CA LEU A 779 -13.98 19.07 -41.23
C LEU A 779 -15.02 19.38 -40.15
N GLU A 780 -15.82 20.42 -40.36
CA GLU A 780 -16.91 20.82 -39.48
C GLU A 780 -17.94 19.68 -39.32
N ARG A 781 -18.26 18.96 -40.41
CA ARG A 781 -19.23 17.85 -40.39
C ARG A 781 -18.69 16.53 -39.82
N ILE A 782 -17.39 16.24 -39.99
CA ILE A 782 -16.74 15.07 -39.36
C ILE A 782 -16.82 15.18 -37.83
N GLY A 783 -16.53 16.37 -37.30
CA GLY A 783 -16.56 16.67 -35.87
C GLY A 783 -15.36 16.12 -35.09
N ALA A 784 -15.14 16.69 -33.90
CA ALA A 784 -13.95 16.46 -33.08
C ALA A 784 -13.64 14.99 -32.77
N ARG A 785 -14.69 14.22 -32.43
CA ARG A 785 -14.56 12.82 -32.02
C ARG A 785 -14.08 11.92 -33.16
N ALA A 786 -14.68 12.03 -34.34
CA ALA A 786 -14.28 11.21 -35.49
C ALA A 786 -12.94 11.67 -36.08
N LEU A 787 -12.60 12.96 -35.92
CA LEU A 787 -11.37 13.54 -36.44
C LEU A 787 -10.10 12.85 -35.93
N VAL A 788 -10.08 12.31 -34.72
CA VAL A 788 -8.90 11.61 -34.18
C VAL A 788 -8.51 10.38 -35.01
N ALA A 789 -9.49 9.69 -35.61
CA ALA A 789 -9.21 8.59 -36.54
C ALA A 789 -8.50 9.09 -37.80
N HIS A 790 -8.88 10.27 -38.31
CA HIS A 790 -8.20 10.91 -39.43
C HIS A 790 -6.78 11.34 -39.08
N VAL A 791 -6.54 11.85 -37.86
CA VAL A 791 -5.19 12.19 -37.39
C VAL A 791 -4.32 10.93 -37.29
N ARG A 792 -4.89 9.80 -36.86
CA ARG A 792 -4.19 8.53 -36.72
C ARG A 792 -3.74 7.98 -38.08
N THR A 793 -4.63 7.91 -39.05
CA THR A 793 -4.29 7.48 -40.41
C THR A 793 -3.38 8.49 -41.12
N PHE A 794 -3.53 9.78 -40.83
CA PHE A 794 -2.62 10.80 -41.31
C PHE A 794 -1.20 10.63 -40.76
N ALA A 795 -1.04 10.24 -39.49
CA ALA A 795 0.27 9.91 -38.93
C ALA A 795 0.95 8.76 -39.69
N ASP A 796 0.22 7.69 -40.01
CA ASP A 796 0.73 6.57 -40.81
C ASP A 796 1.11 7.02 -42.24
N PHE A 797 0.30 7.89 -42.85
CA PHE A 797 0.56 8.45 -44.18
C PHE A 797 1.79 9.37 -44.21
N LEU A 798 1.98 10.21 -43.19
CA LEU A 798 3.17 11.07 -43.07
C LEU A 798 4.46 10.24 -43.01
N VAL A 799 4.47 9.14 -42.26
CA VAL A 799 5.64 8.27 -42.18
C VAL A 799 5.98 7.69 -43.55
N TYR A 800 4.96 7.27 -44.32
CA TYR A 800 5.15 6.79 -45.69
C TYR A 800 5.71 7.87 -46.63
N GLU A 801 5.13 9.08 -46.63
CA GLU A 801 5.58 10.19 -47.48
C GLU A 801 7.04 10.59 -47.17
N PHE A 802 7.40 10.68 -45.89
CA PHE A 802 8.77 11.04 -45.49
C PHE A 802 9.77 9.89 -45.72
N SER A 803 9.35 8.64 -45.61
CA SER A 803 10.20 7.47 -45.89
C SER A 803 10.53 7.33 -47.39
N THR A 804 9.60 7.74 -48.26
CA THR A 804 9.74 7.64 -49.72
C THR A 804 10.19 8.93 -50.41
N SER A 805 10.32 10.04 -49.66
CA SER A 805 10.67 11.35 -50.22
C SER A 805 12.11 11.41 -50.71
N ALA A 806 12.32 11.97 -51.91
CA ALA A 806 13.64 12.38 -52.35
C ALA A 806 14.11 13.59 -51.52
N GLY A 807 15.30 13.50 -50.90
CA GLY A 807 15.84 14.57 -50.05
C GLY A 807 15.96 15.93 -50.76
N GLY A 808 16.16 17.00 -49.98
CA GLY A 808 16.34 18.36 -50.50
C GLY A 808 15.07 19.21 -50.42
N GLN A 809 14.66 19.82 -51.55
CA GLN A 809 13.53 20.77 -51.60
C GLN A 809 12.18 20.12 -51.31
N GLN A 810 11.93 18.90 -51.81
CA GLN A 810 10.66 18.19 -51.59
C GLN A 810 10.42 17.92 -50.10
N LEU A 811 11.44 17.44 -49.39
CA LEU A 811 11.36 17.20 -47.94
C LEU A 811 11.13 18.50 -47.17
N ASN A 812 11.78 19.60 -47.55
CA ASN A 812 11.56 20.90 -46.91
C ASN A 812 10.13 21.41 -47.13
N LYS A 813 9.57 21.25 -48.34
CA LYS A 813 8.16 21.60 -48.63
C LYS A 813 7.19 20.77 -47.79
N CYS A 814 7.43 19.46 -47.63
CA CYS A 814 6.63 18.62 -46.72
C CYS A 814 6.67 19.15 -45.29
N ILE A 815 7.84 19.55 -44.79
CA ILE A 815 7.97 20.06 -43.41
C ILE A 815 7.28 21.42 -43.26
N GLU A 816 7.36 22.29 -44.25
CA GLU A 816 6.66 23.58 -44.27
C GLU A 816 5.14 23.38 -44.19
N ILE A 817 4.58 22.55 -45.09
CA ILE A 817 3.15 22.24 -45.11
C ILE A 817 2.70 21.59 -43.80
N LEU A 818 3.50 20.70 -43.23
CA LEU A 818 3.18 20.06 -41.95
C LEU A 818 3.04 21.08 -40.82
N ASN A 819 3.96 22.04 -40.76
CA ASN A 819 3.89 23.12 -39.77
C ASN A 819 2.74 24.08 -40.05
N ASP A 820 2.47 24.37 -41.33
CA ASP A 820 1.34 25.19 -41.75
C ASP A 820 0.01 24.56 -41.31
N MET A 821 -0.16 23.24 -41.48
CA MET A 821 -1.37 22.54 -41.02
C MET A 821 -1.61 22.68 -39.50
N VAL A 822 -0.54 22.80 -38.70
CA VAL A 822 -0.62 22.93 -37.23
C VAL A 822 -0.80 24.40 -36.80
N TRP A 823 0.07 25.30 -37.27
CA TRP A 823 0.16 26.67 -36.74
C TRP A 823 -0.58 27.70 -37.58
N LYS A 824 -0.61 27.54 -38.91
CA LYS A 824 -1.19 28.50 -39.86
C LYS A 824 -2.67 28.22 -40.15
N TYR A 825 -3.03 26.98 -40.45
CA TYR A 825 -4.40 26.54 -40.74
C TYR A 825 -5.12 25.99 -39.50
N ASN A 826 -4.37 25.61 -38.46
CA ASN A 826 -4.89 25.08 -37.18
C ASN A 826 -5.80 23.86 -37.34
N ILE A 827 -5.49 22.97 -38.29
CA ILE A 827 -6.23 21.74 -38.60
C ILE A 827 -6.10 20.72 -37.46
N VAL A 828 -4.92 20.64 -36.85
CA VAL A 828 -4.65 19.75 -35.71
C VAL A 828 -3.68 20.42 -34.75
N THR A 829 -3.88 20.21 -33.44
CA THR A 829 -2.97 20.75 -32.43
C THR A 829 -1.68 19.93 -32.37
N LEU A 830 -0.57 20.58 -31.99
CA LEU A 830 0.76 19.96 -31.91
C LEU A 830 0.78 18.71 -31.02
N ASP A 831 0.24 18.83 -29.80
CA ASP A 831 0.17 17.76 -28.80
C ASP A 831 -0.63 16.55 -29.31
N ARG A 832 -1.74 16.80 -30.01
CA ARG A 832 -2.58 15.76 -30.60
C ARG A 832 -1.86 14.98 -31.69
N LEU A 833 -1.22 15.68 -32.63
CA LEU A 833 -0.50 15.06 -33.73
C LEU A 833 0.69 14.25 -33.24
N ILE A 834 1.49 14.81 -32.32
CA ILE A 834 2.66 14.11 -31.76
C ILE A 834 2.25 12.90 -30.93
N LEU A 835 1.16 12.98 -30.16
CA LEU A 835 0.65 11.83 -29.42
C LEU A 835 0.30 10.66 -30.36
N CYS A 836 -0.41 10.94 -31.46
CA CYS A 836 -0.74 9.93 -32.45
C CYS A 836 0.51 9.31 -33.11
N LEU A 837 1.50 10.14 -33.49
CA LEU A 837 2.78 9.69 -34.05
C LEU A 837 3.56 8.79 -33.06
N ALA A 838 3.66 9.21 -31.79
CA ALA A 838 4.36 8.46 -30.75
C ALA A 838 3.69 7.11 -30.41
N MET A 839 2.38 6.99 -30.68
CA MET A 839 1.59 5.78 -30.43
C MET A 839 1.43 4.88 -31.65
N ARG A 840 2.25 5.02 -32.70
CA ARG A 840 2.21 4.12 -33.89
C ARG A 840 3.04 2.85 -33.70
N SER A 841 2.75 1.84 -34.52
CA SER A 841 3.40 0.52 -34.53
C SER A 841 4.40 0.34 -35.68
N HIS A 842 5.06 1.42 -36.11
CA HIS A 842 6.09 1.33 -37.16
C HIS A 842 7.33 0.57 -36.68
N GLU A 843 8.03 -0.06 -37.64
CA GLU A 843 9.20 -0.91 -37.37
C GLU A 843 10.46 -0.35 -38.06
N GLY A 844 11.63 -0.56 -37.44
CA GLY A 844 12.93 -0.26 -38.04
C GLY A 844 13.08 1.20 -38.50
N ASN A 845 13.40 1.39 -39.79
CA ASN A 845 13.62 2.72 -40.37
C ASN A 845 12.35 3.58 -40.38
N GLU A 846 11.17 2.98 -40.51
CA GLU A 846 9.89 3.71 -40.50
C GLU A 846 9.64 4.34 -39.12
N ALA A 847 10.01 3.63 -38.05
CA ALA A 847 9.96 4.18 -36.69
C ALA A 847 10.94 5.35 -36.51
N GLN A 848 12.15 5.25 -37.11
CA GLN A 848 13.12 6.35 -37.09
C GLN A 848 12.56 7.58 -37.83
N VAL A 849 11.93 7.39 -38.99
CA VAL A 849 11.27 8.48 -39.74
C VAL A 849 10.13 9.09 -38.92
N CYS A 850 9.29 8.27 -38.29
CA CYS A 850 8.22 8.75 -37.42
C CYS A 850 8.74 9.66 -36.30
N TYR A 851 9.78 9.23 -35.59
CA TYR A 851 10.36 10.01 -34.49
C TYR A 851 11.16 11.22 -34.99
N PHE A 852 11.71 11.15 -36.20
CA PHE A 852 12.29 12.29 -36.87
C PHE A 852 11.23 13.35 -37.21
N ILE A 853 10.04 12.95 -37.67
CA ILE A 853 8.90 13.88 -37.88
C ILE A 853 8.53 14.58 -36.57
N ILE A 854 8.49 13.84 -35.44
CA ILE A 854 8.24 14.43 -34.11
C ILE A 854 9.31 15.47 -33.78
N GLN A 855 10.60 15.15 -33.99
CA GLN A 855 11.69 16.10 -33.75
C GLN A 855 11.55 17.36 -34.62
N LEU A 856 11.18 17.20 -35.88
CA LEU A 856 11.01 18.32 -36.82
C LEU A 856 9.87 19.24 -36.38
N LEU A 857 8.72 18.68 -35.99
CA LEU A 857 7.57 19.45 -35.48
C LEU A 857 7.92 20.27 -34.22
N LEU A 858 8.81 19.73 -33.37
CA LEU A 858 9.17 20.35 -32.10
C LEU A 858 10.27 21.40 -32.21
N LEU A 859 11.29 21.15 -33.05
CA LEU A 859 12.53 21.92 -33.04
C LEU A 859 12.78 22.74 -34.31
N LYS A 860 12.26 22.33 -35.47
CA LYS A 860 12.53 23.06 -36.72
C LYS A 860 11.80 24.41 -36.78
N PRO A 861 10.50 24.52 -36.47
CA PRO A 861 9.85 25.82 -36.39
C PRO A 861 10.25 26.58 -35.12
N ASN A 862 10.13 27.90 -35.16
CA ASN A 862 10.34 28.75 -33.98
C ASN A 862 9.09 28.79 -33.08
N ASP A 863 7.93 28.37 -33.60
CA ASP A 863 6.63 28.46 -32.94
C ASP A 863 6.61 27.83 -31.55
N PHE A 864 6.98 26.57 -31.44
CA PHE A 864 6.90 25.87 -30.17
C PHE A 864 8.05 26.24 -29.22
N ARG A 865 9.27 26.40 -29.75
CA ARG A 865 10.45 26.78 -28.96
C ARG A 865 10.28 28.13 -28.27
N ASN A 866 9.76 29.14 -28.98
CA ASN A 866 9.51 30.46 -28.40
C ASN A 866 8.45 30.39 -27.31
N ARG A 867 7.34 29.67 -27.56
CA ARG A 867 6.26 29.45 -26.57
C ARG A 867 6.79 28.82 -25.28
N VAL A 868 7.63 27.78 -25.39
CA VAL A 868 8.21 27.09 -24.23
C VAL A 868 9.21 27.99 -23.49
N SER A 869 10.14 28.64 -24.21
CA SER A 869 11.16 29.51 -23.62
C SER A 869 10.54 30.64 -22.81
N ASP A 870 9.58 31.37 -23.40
CA ASP A 870 8.94 32.49 -22.74
C ASP A 870 8.05 32.03 -21.57
N PHE A 871 7.32 30.93 -21.73
CA PHE A 871 6.47 30.40 -20.67
C PHE A 871 7.30 29.97 -19.45
N VAL A 872 8.42 29.27 -19.65
CA VAL A 872 9.32 28.81 -18.58
C VAL A 872 10.02 29.96 -17.88
N LYS A 873 10.41 30.99 -18.64
CA LYS A 873 11.10 32.18 -18.14
C LYS A 873 10.19 33.07 -17.29
N GLU A 874 8.96 33.31 -17.73
CA GLU A 874 8.06 34.29 -17.11
C GLU A 874 7.16 33.71 -16.00
N ASN A 875 6.96 32.39 -15.97
CA ASN A 875 6.03 31.73 -15.03
C ASN A 875 6.73 30.81 -14.04
N SER A 876 6.08 30.60 -12.89
CA SER A 876 6.51 29.66 -11.85
C SER A 876 5.43 28.60 -11.58
N PRO A 877 5.81 27.37 -11.22
CA PRO A 877 4.86 26.27 -11.03
C PRO A 877 4.10 26.31 -9.69
N GLU A 878 4.59 27.04 -8.69
CA GLU A 878 3.99 27.15 -7.35
C GLU A 878 2.72 28.02 -7.34
N HIS A 879 1.67 27.55 -8.03
CA HIS A 879 0.42 28.28 -8.21
C HIS A 879 -0.28 28.63 -6.88
N TRP A 880 -0.09 27.83 -5.83
CA TRP A 880 -0.68 28.06 -4.50
C TRP A 880 -0.09 29.28 -3.77
N LEU A 881 1.10 29.73 -4.16
CA LEU A 881 1.74 30.94 -3.60
C LEU A 881 1.45 32.19 -4.43
N GLN A 882 0.93 32.04 -5.65
CA GLN A 882 0.72 33.14 -6.57
C GLN A 882 -0.63 33.83 -6.37
N ASN A 883 -0.67 35.13 -6.64
CA ASN A 883 -1.87 35.96 -6.63
C ASN A 883 -2.23 36.53 -8.01
N ASP A 884 -1.31 36.47 -8.98
CA ASP A 884 -1.38 37.13 -10.28
C ASP A 884 -1.36 36.17 -11.48
N TRP A 885 -1.60 34.86 -11.26
CA TRP A 885 -1.56 33.83 -12.30
C TRP A 885 -2.39 34.19 -13.54
N HIS A 886 -3.63 34.65 -13.35
CA HIS A 886 -4.53 34.99 -14.46
C HIS A 886 -3.92 36.07 -15.39
N THR A 887 -3.22 37.04 -14.83
CA THR A 887 -2.57 38.11 -15.61
C THR A 887 -1.45 37.53 -16.47
N LYS A 888 -0.59 36.68 -15.91
CA LYS A 888 0.49 36.03 -16.65
C LYS A 888 -0.03 35.05 -17.70
N HIS A 889 -1.09 34.31 -17.37
CA HIS A 889 -1.77 33.42 -18.29
C HIS A 889 -2.38 34.18 -19.48
N MET A 890 -3.03 35.31 -19.24
CA MET A 890 -3.54 36.17 -20.31
C MET A 890 -2.43 36.79 -21.15
N ASN A 891 -1.29 37.16 -20.55
CA ASN A 891 -0.14 37.66 -21.31
C ASN A 891 0.40 36.60 -22.28
N TYR A 892 0.48 35.34 -21.84
CA TYR A 892 0.83 34.22 -22.71
C TYR A 892 -0.15 34.07 -23.88
N HIS A 893 -1.46 34.00 -23.60
CA HIS A 893 -2.49 33.80 -24.63
C HIS A 893 -2.65 34.99 -25.58
N LYS A 894 -2.37 36.22 -25.12
CA LYS A 894 -2.30 37.41 -26.00
C LYS A 894 -1.10 37.37 -26.93
N LYS A 895 0.05 36.88 -26.45
CA LYS A 895 1.27 36.74 -27.26
C LYS A 895 1.19 35.55 -28.21
N TYR A 896 0.58 34.46 -27.78
CA TYR A 896 0.45 33.20 -28.50
C TYR A 896 -1.00 32.68 -28.46
N PRO A 897 -1.91 33.26 -29.27
CA PRO A 897 -3.29 32.80 -29.33
C PRO A 897 -3.39 31.35 -29.82
N GLU A 898 -4.22 30.55 -29.16
CA GLU A 898 -4.51 29.16 -29.54
C GLU A 898 -5.87 29.10 -30.25
N LYS A 899 -5.84 28.72 -31.53
CA LYS A 899 -7.01 28.57 -32.41
C LYS A 899 -7.47 27.10 -32.41
N LEU A 900 -8.67 26.83 -31.89
CA LEU A 900 -9.19 25.47 -31.60
C LEU A 900 -10.37 25.05 -32.52
N TYR A 901 -10.89 25.96 -33.35
CA TYR A 901 -12.02 25.73 -34.26
C TYR A 901 -11.64 25.93 -35.72
N PHE A 902 -10.40 25.60 -36.08
CA PHE A 902 -9.87 25.73 -37.45
C PHE A 902 -9.92 27.17 -37.99
N GLU A 903 -9.74 28.17 -37.11
CA GLU A 903 -9.86 29.58 -37.48
C GLU A 903 -8.86 29.98 -38.55
N GLY A 904 -7.62 29.49 -38.47
CA GLY A 904 -6.61 29.75 -39.49
C GLY A 904 -7.01 29.25 -40.88
N LEU A 905 -7.71 28.11 -40.96
CA LEU A 905 -8.27 27.60 -42.20
C LEU A 905 -9.41 28.46 -42.71
N ALA A 906 -10.40 28.75 -41.88
CA ALA A 906 -11.55 29.55 -42.28
C ALA A 906 -11.20 30.99 -42.72
N GLU A 907 -10.15 31.58 -42.14
CA GLU A 907 -9.63 32.90 -42.51
C GLU A 907 -8.92 32.90 -43.87
N GLN A 908 -8.25 31.80 -44.25
CA GLN A 908 -7.41 31.73 -45.47
C GLN A 908 -8.14 31.17 -46.69
N VAL A 909 -9.32 30.58 -46.48
CA VAL A 909 -10.14 30.02 -47.54
C VAL A 909 -10.91 31.12 -48.27
N ASP A 910 -11.11 30.96 -49.59
CA ASP A 910 -11.88 31.90 -50.42
C ASP A 910 -13.23 31.28 -50.83
N PRO A 911 -14.39 31.89 -50.49
CA PRO A 911 -14.54 33.07 -49.63
C PRO A 911 -14.33 32.75 -48.14
N PRO A 912 -13.81 33.71 -47.33
CA PRO A 912 -13.56 33.49 -45.90
C PRO A 912 -14.82 33.14 -45.13
N VAL A 913 -14.74 32.12 -44.27
CA VAL A 913 -15.87 31.66 -43.45
C VAL A 913 -15.79 32.35 -42.09
N GLN A 914 -16.81 33.14 -41.72
CA GLN A 914 -16.89 33.74 -40.39
C GLN A 914 -17.22 32.68 -39.34
N ILE A 915 -16.31 32.44 -38.40
CA ILE A 915 -16.52 31.55 -37.25
C ILE A 915 -17.04 32.37 -36.07
N GLN A 916 -18.19 31.97 -35.54
CA GLN A 916 -18.80 32.56 -34.32
C GLN A 916 -18.92 31.53 -33.17
N SER A 917 -18.14 30.45 -33.20
CA SER A 917 -18.19 29.43 -32.15
C SER A 917 -17.67 29.98 -30.82
N PRO A 918 -18.47 29.94 -29.74
CA PRO A 918 -18.02 30.45 -28.45
C PRO A 918 -16.99 29.51 -27.80
N TYR A 919 -15.90 30.10 -27.34
CA TYR A 919 -14.90 29.38 -26.57
C TYR A 919 -15.42 29.03 -25.17
N LEU A 920 -15.03 27.85 -24.70
CA LEU A 920 -15.20 27.46 -23.30
C LEU A 920 -14.10 28.12 -22.45
N PRO A 921 -14.34 28.29 -21.13
CA PRO A 921 -13.44 29.07 -20.29
C PRO A 921 -12.11 28.33 -20.05
N ILE A 922 -10.98 28.98 -20.34
CA ILE A 922 -9.61 28.47 -20.13
C ILE A 922 -8.93 29.31 -19.04
N TYR A 923 -8.60 28.72 -17.89
CA TYR A 923 -7.93 29.43 -16.78
C TYR A 923 -6.44 29.10 -16.61
N PHE A 924 -6.02 27.91 -17.05
CA PHE A 924 -4.73 27.34 -16.67
C PHE A 924 -3.98 26.75 -17.85
N GLY A 925 -4.69 26.05 -18.73
CA GLY A 925 -4.12 25.30 -19.84
C GLY A 925 -3.49 26.18 -20.91
N ASN A 926 -2.47 25.61 -21.54
CA ASN A 926 -1.89 26.05 -22.80
C ASN A 926 -1.22 24.85 -23.49
N VAL A 927 -0.79 25.02 -24.74
CA VAL A 927 -0.16 23.96 -25.54
C VAL A 927 1.11 23.42 -24.90
N CYS A 928 1.91 24.26 -24.23
CA CYS A 928 3.13 23.83 -23.54
C CYS A 928 2.80 22.83 -22.42
N LEU A 929 1.86 23.17 -21.55
CA LEU A 929 1.45 22.29 -20.45
C LEU A 929 0.71 21.05 -20.98
N ARG A 930 -0.16 21.17 -21.99
CA ARG A 930 -0.84 20.03 -22.63
C ARG A 930 0.13 19.05 -23.28
N PHE A 931 1.23 19.53 -23.84
CA PHE A 931 2.27 18.69 -24.43
C PHE A 931 3.07 17.92 -23.38
N LEU A 932 3.17 18.38 -22.14
CA LEU A 932 4.05 17.79 -21.13
C LEU A 932 3.80 16.28 -20.86
N PRO A 933 2.56 15.78 -20.67
CA PRO A 933 2.31 14.33 -20.56
C PRO A 933 2.63 13.55 -21.85
N VAL A 934 2.50 14.21 -23.01
CA VAL A 934 2.89 13.62 -24.29
C VAL A 934 4.40 13.55 -24.41
N PHE A 935 5.11 14.55 -23.87
CA PHE A 935 6.57 14.59 -23.88
C PHE A 935 7.16 13.41 -23.10
N ASP A 936 6.56 13.02 -21.97
CA ASP A 936 6.95 11.82 -21.22
C ASP A 936 6.90 10.55 -22.08
N ILE A 937 5.83 10.41 -22.87
CA ILE A 937 5.63 9.28 -23.77
C ILE A 937 6.66 9.32 -24.90
N VAL A 938 6.91 10.50 -25.48
CA VAL A 938 7.92 10.70 -26.54
C VAL A 938 9.31 10.29 -26.05
N ILE A 939 9.70 10.70 -24.84
CA ILE A 939 10.99 10.30 -24.25
C ILE A 939 11.08 8.78 -24.15
N HIS A 940 10.05 8.09 -23.65
CA HIS A 940 10.05 6.62 -23.57
C HIS A 940 10.24 5.96 -24.95
N ARG A 941 9.55 6.47 -25.98
CA ARG A 941 9.68 5.93 -27.34
C ARG A 941 11.09 6.13 -27.91
N PHE A 942 11.71 7.28 -27.65
CA PHE A 942 13.06 7.58 -28.13
C PHE A 942 14.12 6.73 -27.43
N LEU A 943 13.92 6.42 -26.14
CA LEU A 943 14.80 5.53 -25.37
C LEU A 943 14.72 4.07 -25.85
N GLU A 944 13.56 3.63 -26.34
CA GLU A 944 13.36 2.28 -26.86
C GLU A 944 14.04 2.05 -28.23
N LEU A 945 14.27 3.11 -29.00
CA LEU A 945 14.86 3.04 -30.34
C LEU A 945 16.26 3.65 -30.40
N TYR A 946 17.27 2.79 -30.25
CA TYR A 946 18.69 3.19 -30.11
C TYR A 946 19.22 4.21 -31.14
N PRO A 947 18.92 4.12 -32.46
CA PRO A 947 19.39 5.11 -33.44
C PRO A 947 18.93 6.55 -33.18
N VAL A 948 17.87 6.76 -32.39
CA VAL A 948 17.22 8.05 -32.13
C VAL A 948 17.77 8.72 -30.85
N SER A 949 18.86 8.20 -30.28
CA SER A 949 19.44 8.75 -29.04
C SER A 949 19.89 10.21 -29.14
N LYS A 950 20.52 10.63 -30.24
CA LYS A 950 21.07 12.01 -30.36
C LYS A 950 19.97 13.06 -30.48
N SER A 951 18.86 12.73 -31.13
CA SER A 951 17.73 13.64 -31.24
C SER A 951 17.05 13.86 -29.90
N LEU A 952 17.06 12.86 -29.02
CA LEU A 952 16.56 12.99 -27.65
C LEU A 952 17.36 14.02 -26.85
N GLU A 953 18.70 13.99 -26.92
CA GLU A 953 19.55 15.00 -26.26
C GLU A 953 19.20 16.41 -26.73
N THR A 954 19.04 16.58 -28.05
CA THR A 954 18.67 17.89 -28.63
C THR A 954 17.30 18.37 -28.15
N LEU A 955 16.33 17.46 -28.00
CA LEU A 955 15.00 17.78 -27.45
C LEU A 955 15.09 18.25 -26.00
N LEU A 956 15.91 17.59 -25.18
CA LEU A 956 16.08 17.96 -23.78
C LEU A 956 16.80 19.30 -23.62
N ASP A 957 17.76 19.61 -24.49
CA ASP A 957 18.45 20.90 -24.47
C ASP A 957 17.50 22.09 -24.70
N HIS A 958 16.55 21.94 -25.62
CA HIS A 958 15.65 23.03 -26.00
C HIS A 958 14.36 23.07 -25.17
N LEU A 959 13.81 21.90 -24.82
CA LEU A 959 12.48 21.76 -24.23
C LEU A 959 12.53 21.20 -22.80
N GLY A 960 13.69 20.76 -22.30
CA GLY A 960 13.84 20.19 -20.96
C GLY A 960 13.41 21.14 -19.84
N GLY A 961 13.58 22.46 -20.05
CA GLY A 961 13.11 23.50 -19.13
C GLY A 961 11.60 23.44 -18.82
N LEU A 962 10.80 22.84 -19.71
CA LEU A 962 9.35 22.69 -19.53
C LEU A 962 9.00 21.82 -18.31
N TYR A 963 9.88 20.91 -17.91
CA TYR A 963 9.70 20.05 -16.75
C TYR A 963 9.70 20.78 -15.41
N LYS A 964 10.03 22.09 -15.39
CA LYS A 964 9.75 22.98 -14.26
C LYS A 964 8.29 22.86 -13.78
N PHE A 965 7.34 22.63 -14.68
CA PHE A 965 5.90 22.52 -14.38
C PHE A 965 5.37 21.09 -14.24
N HIS A 966 6.25 20.09 -14.21
CA HIS A 966 5.83 18.70 -14.06
C HIS A 966 5.50 18.36 -12.59
N GLY A 967 4.34 17.74 -12.35
CA GLY A 967 3.84 17.42 -11.00
C GLY A 967 4.57 16.26 -10.31
N GLU A 968 5.03 15.25 -11.06
CA GLU A 968 5.60 14.02 -10.51
C GLU A 968 6.93 13.62 -11.20
N LEU A 969 7.94 14.50 -11.14
CA LEU A 969 9.25 14.27 -11.80
C LEU A 969 9.96 12.97 -11.34
N PHE A 970 9.70 12.54 -10.10
CA PHE A 970 10.39 11.40 -9.48
C PHE A 970 9.92 10.04 -10.02
N GLN A 971 8.64 9.89 -10.40
CA GLN A 971 8.14 8.64 -11.00
C GLN A 971 8.75 8.39 -12.39
N ILE A 972 8.99 9.46 -13.16
CA ILE A 972 9.65 9.39 -14.47
C ILE A 972 11.11 8.96 -14.32
N LEU A 973 11.81 9.46 -13.29
CA LEU A 973 13.19 9.07 -13.00
C LEU A 973 13.29 7.57 -12.63
N ILE A 974 12.38 7.06 -11.81
CA ILE A 974 12.29 5.62 -11.49
C ILE A 974 12.02 4.80 -12.76
N LEU A 975 11.15 5.29 -13.64
CA LEU A 975 10.80 4.61 -14.87
C LEU A 975 11.97 4.57 -15.87
N SER A 976 12.73 5.66 -16.00
CA SER A 976 13.98 5.68 -16.76
C SER A 976 14.97 4.64 -16.22
N ASN A 977 14.94 4.39 -14.90
CA ASN A 977 15.75 3.39 -14.23
C ASN A 977 15.35 1.94 -14.59
N THR A 978 14.08 1.64 -14.82
CA THR A 978 13.66 0.31 -15.33
C THR A 978 14.17 0.04 -16.76
N TYR A 979 14.25 1.06 -17.61
CA TYR A 979 14.89 0.95 -18.93
C TYR A 979 16.42 0.87 -18.87
N MET A 980 17.07 1.22 -17.74
CA MET A 980 18.53 1.15 -17.55
C MET A 980 19.10 -0.26 -17.63
N SER A 981 18.31 -1.30 -17.35
CA SER A 981 18.79 -2.69 -17.44
C SER A 981 19.24 -3.07 -18.86
N LYS A 982 18.71 -2.40 -19.89
CA LYS A 982 19.09 -2.59 -21.30
C LYS A 982 20.14 -1.60 -21.82
N MET A 983 20.37 -0.46 -21.15
CA MET A 983 21.23 0.62 -21.65
C MET A 983 22.47 0.83 -20.77
N ARG A 984 23.63 0.33 -21.23
CA ARG A 984 24.97 0.61 -20.65
C ARG A 984 25.54 2.00 -21.06
N SER A 985 24.73 2.90 -21.62
CA SER A 985 25.18 4.16 -22.24
C SER A 985 25.08 5.38 -21.28
N PRO A 986 25.78 6.51 -21.55
CA PRO A 986 25.81 7.70 -20.68
C PRO A 986 24.59 8.64 -20.77
N ILE A 987 23.65 8.38 -21.68
CA ILE A 987 22.40 9.14 -21.91
C ILE A 987 21.54 9.36 -20.64
N PRO A 988 21.43 8.40 -19.69
CA PRO A 988 20.65 8.56 -18.46
C PRO A 988 21.18 9.68 -17.55
N VAL A 989 22.49 9.92 -17.57
CA VAL A 989 23.14 10.99 -16.78
C VAL A 989 22.74 12.37 -17.33
N PHE A 990 22.51 12.49 -18.64
CA PHE A 990 22.10 13.73 -19.29
C PHE A 990 20.63 14.06 -19.04
N LEU A 991 19.75 13.06 -19.11
CA LEU A 991 18.35 13.17 -18.69
C LEU A 991 18.25 13.64 -17.23
N LEU A 992 18.96 12.95 -16.32
CA LEU A 992 19.00 13.31 -14.91
C LEU A 992 19.58 14.71 -14.67
N ALA A 993 20.69 15.08 -15.33
CA ALA A 993 21.27 16.41 -15.19
C ALA A 993 20.30 17.52 -15.64
N SER A 994 19.62 17.33 -16.78
CA SER A 994 18.65 18.28 -17.32
C SER A 994 17.44 18.46 -16.41
N PHE A 995 16.94 17.37 -15.82
CA PHE A 995 15.83 17.41 -14.84
C PHE A 995 16.23 18.04 -13.50
N ILE A 996 17.45 17.77 -13.02
CA ILE A 996 17.95 18.29 -11.74
C ILE A 996 18.28 19.79 -11.82
N LEU A 997 18.84 20.27 -12.94
CA LEU A 997 19.14 21.69 -13.15
C LEU A 997 17.88 22.58 -13.12
N CYS A 998 16.71 22.04 -13.47
CA CYS A 998 15.44 22.78 -13.49
C CYS A 998 14.82 23.03 -12.10
N ARG A 999 15.22 22.28 -11.05
CA ARG A 999 14.87 22.58 -9.65
C ARG A 999 16.13 22.87 -8.85
N GLN A 1000 16.61 24.11 -8.92
CA GLN A 1000 17.67 24.60 -8.05
C GLN A 1000 17.27 24.33 -6.58
N ASN A 1001 18.06 23.49 -5.89
CA ASN A 1001 18.17 23.29 -4.44
C ASN A 1001 17.65 21.97 -3.80
N TYR A 1002 16.75 21.17 -4.37
CA TYR A 1002 16.20 19.98 -3.65
C TYR A 1002 16.77 18.61 -4.05
N CYS A 1003 17.11 18.36 -5.33
CA CYS A 1003 17.56 17.03 -5.77
C CYS A 1003 19.09 16.84 -5.82
N LEU A 1004 19.88 17.91 -5.86
CA LEU A 1004 21.33 17.82 -6.04
C LEU A 1004 22.03 17.15 -4.85
N SER A 1005 21.54 17.36 -3.62
CA SER A 1005 22.09 16.70 -2.43
C SER A 1005 21.82 15.19 -2.44
N VAL A 1006 20.64 14.76 -2.93
CA VAL A 1006 20.23 13.36 -3.06
C VAL A 1006 21.06 12.65 -4.13
N PHE A 1007 21.39 13.28 -5.26
CA PHE A 1007 22.21 12.65 -6.29
C PHE A 1007 23.71 12.64 -5.96
N ILE A 1008 24.24 13.71 -5.33
CA ILE A 1008 25.61 13.69 -4.79
C ILE A 1008 25.71 12.63 -3.69
N HIS A 1009 24.68 12.49 -2.84
CA HIS A 1009 24.61 11.40 -1.87
C HIS A 1009 24.47 10.03 -2.54
N ILE A 1010 23.64 9.83 -3.57
CA ILE A 1010 23.48 8.54 -4.29
C ILE A 1010 24.75 8.17 -5.07
N LYS A 1011 25.46 9.11 -5.69
CA LYS A 1011 26.74 8.84 -6.37
C LYS A 1011 27.85 8.55 -5.36
N CYS A 1012 27.86 9.24 -4.22
CA CYS A 1012 28.64 8.83 -3.05
C CYS A 1012 28.17 7.46 -2.53
N PHE A 1013 26.87 7.15 -2.54
CA PHE A 1013 26.25 5.92 -2.03
C PHE A 1013 26.54 4.72 -2.92
N CYS A 1014 26.55 4.84 -4.25
CA CYS A 1014 26.93 3.78 -5.18
C CYS A 1014 28.42 3.43 -5.07
N ASN A 1015 29.28 4.44 -4.81
CA ASN A 1015 30.66 4.18 -4.41
C ASN A 1015 30.74 3.63 -2.97
N PHE A 1016 29.85 4.04 -2.05
CA PHE A 1016 29.79 3.56 -0.66
C PHE A 1016 29.23 2.14 -0.51
N THR A 1017 28.27 1.71 -1.32
CA THR A 1017 27.68 0.36 -1.31
C THR A 1017 28.68 -0.65 -1.86
N PHE A 1018 29.42 -0.31 -2.92
CA PHE A 1018 30.55 -1.14 -3.37
C PHE A 1018 31.63 -1.31 -2.28
N VAL A 1019 31.83 -0.28 -1.44
CA VAL A 1019 32.75 -0.33 -0.27
C VAL A 1019 32.18 -1.19 0.88
N PHE A 1020 30.86 -1.18 1.12
CA PHE A 1020 30.21 -2.03 2.13
C PHE A 1020 30.20 -3.54 1.78
N PHE A 1021 30.17 -3.88 0.49
CA PHE A 1021 30.17 -5.27 0.02
C PHE A 1021 31.57 -5.88 -0.17
N SER A 1022 32.63 -5.08 -0.03
CA SER A 1022 34.02 -5.55 0.08
C SER A 1022 34.26 -6.31 1.39
N SER A 1023 35.06 -7.38 1.34
CA SER A 1023 35.33 -8.35 2.43
C SER A 1023 35.98 -7.75 3.69
N THR A 1024 36.32 -6.46 3.69
CA THR A 1024 36.94 -5.75 4.82
C THR A 1024 36.43 -4.31 4.88
N CYS A 1025 35.41 -4.01 5.67
CA CYS A 1025 35.07 -2.60 5.92
C CYS A 1025 34.37 -2.38 7.26
N SER A 1026 35.16 -2.10 8.31
CA SER A 1026 34.71 -1.22 9.38
C SER A 1026 34.69 0.20 8.84
N GLN A 1027 33.51 0.70 8.45
CA GLN A 1027 33.40 2.04 7.89
C GLN A 1027 33.21 3.07 9.02
N PRO A 1028 34.11 4.06 9.16
CA PRO A 1028 34.11 4.95 10.34
C PRO A 1028 32.91 5.92 10.38
N LEU A 1029 32.28 6.19 9.22
CA LEU A 1029 31.13 7.09 9.12
C LEU A 1029 29.83 6.45 9.64
N VAL A 1030 29.75 5.12 9.72
CA VAL A 1030 28.53 4.41 10.12
C VAL A 1030 28.64 3.95 11.57
N PRO A 1031 27.93 4.59 12.52
CA PRO A 1031 28.00 4.22 13.93
C PRO A 1031 27.37 2.85 14.16
N ARG A 1032 28.08 1.98 14.88
CA ARG A 1032 27.64 0.59 15.13
C ARG A 1032 26.33 0.50 15.92
N GLU A 1033 26.09 1.45 16.82
CA GLU A 1033 24.91 1.49 17.69
C GLU A 1033 23.61 1.71 16.90
N ASN A 1034 23.68 2.37 15.74
CA ASN A 1034 22.50 2.69 14.92
C ASN A 1034 22.47 1.89 13.60
N ILE A 1035 23.14 0.74 13.55
CA ILE A 1035 23.31 -0.03 12.31
C ILE A 1035 21.98 -0.48 11.71
N THR A 1036 20.96 -0.75 12.53
CA THR A 1036 19.65 -1.21 12.05
C THR A 1036 18.91 -0.14 11.24
N ALA A 1037 19.06 1.15 11.58
CA ALA A 1037 18.49 2.23 10.77
C ALA A 1037 19.15 2.32 9.39
N TRP A 1038 20.48 2.11 9.32
CA TRP A 1038 21.21 2.04 8.06
C TRP A 1038 20.80 0.82 7.23
N MET A 1039 20.66 -0.36 7.86
CA MET A 1039 20.16 -1.55 7.19
C MET A 1039 18.74 -1.35 6.65
N ASN A 1040 17.87 -0.69 7.43
CA ASN A 1040 16.51 -0.35 6.99
C ASN A 1040 16.54 0.56 5.75
N ALA A 1041 17.34 1.64 5.78
CA ALA A 1041 17.47 2.57 4.66
C ALA A 1041 18.05 1.87 3.41
N ILE A 1042 19.11 1.06 3.56
CA ILE A 1042 19.69 0.28 2.45
C ILE A 1042 18.66 -0.68 1.86
N GLY A 1043 17.89 -1.38 2.71
CA GLY A 1043 16.81 -2.27 2.29
C GLY A 1043 15.75 -1.55 1.48
N LEU A 1044 15.26 -0.40 1.96
CA LEU A 1044 14.26 0.42 1.26
C LEU A 1044 14.78 0.95 -0.09
N ILE A 1045 16.04 1.36 -0.15
CA ILE A 1045 16.65 1.89 -1.39
C ILE A 1045 16.87 0.75 -2.39
N ILE A 1046 17.52 -0.33 -1.99
CA ILE A 1046 17.93 -1.40 -2.92
C ILE A 1046 16.73 -2.16 -3.48
N THR A 1047 15.66 -2.32 -2.69
CA THR A 1047 14.41 -2.97 -3.14
C THR A 1047 13.59 -2.11 -4.10
N ALA A 1048 13.81 -0.79 -4.11
CA ALA A 1048 13.20 0.11 -5.10
C ALA A 1048 14.03 0.23 -6.39
N LEU A 1049 15.25 -0.33 -6.42
CA LEU A 1049 16.12 -0.34 -7.59
C LEU A 1049 15.88 -1.58 -8.47
N PRO A 1050 16.27 -1.55 -9.76
CA PRO A 1050 16.14 -2.70 -10.66
C PRO A 1050 16.89 -3.96 -10.18
N GLU A 1051 16.47 -5.13 -10.67
CA GLU A 1051 17.05 -6.45 -10.32
C GLU A 1051 18.58 -6.51 -10.22
N PRO A 1052 19.37 -5.97 -11.16
CA PRO A 1052 20.83 -6.01 -11.07
C PRO A 1052 21.43 -5.39 -9.80
N TYR A 1053 20.70 -4.49 -9.13
CA TYR A 1053 21.17 -3.82 -7.92
C TYR A 1053 20.95 -4.68 -6.67
N TRP A 1054 19.79 -5.34 -6.53
CA TRP A 1054 19.50 -6.16 -5.34
C TRP A 1054 19.93 -7.62 -5.48
N ILE A 1055 20.12 -8.13 -6.71
CA ILE A 1055 20.55 -9.53 -6.93
C ILE A 1055 21.93 -9.82 -6.34
N VAL A 1056 22.80 -8.81 -6.19
CA VAL A 1056 24.14 -8.93 -5.56
C VAL A 1056 24.06 -9.41 -4.10
N LEU A 1057 22.89 -9.28 -3.46
CA LEU A 1057 22.65 -9.85 -2.15
C LEU A 1057 22.85 -11.37 -2.17
N HIS A 1058 22.45 -12.05 -3.25
CA HIS A 1058 22.62 -13.50 -3.41
C HIS A 1058 24.10 -13.87 -3.47
N ASP A 1059 24.89 -13.16 -4.27
CA ASP A 1059 26.33 -13.38 -4.36
C ASP A 1059 27.03 -13.14 -3.02
N ARG A 1060 26.57 -12.14 -2.26
CA ARG A 1060 27.09 -11.89 -0.91
C ARG A 1060 26.72 -12.98 0.08
N ILE A 1061 25.48 -13.48 0.04
CA ILE A 1061 25.06 -14.62 0.87
C ILE A 1061 25.92 -15.84 0.55
N VAL A 1062 26.14 -16.15 -0.73
CA VAL A 1062 27.03 -17.25 -1.16
C VAL A 1062 28.44 -17.04 -0.63
N SER A 1063 28.99 -15.82 -0.76
CA SER A 1063 30.32 -15.47 -0.19
C SER A 1063 30.41 -15.67 1.32
N VAL A 1064 29.33 -15.39 2.08
CA VAL A 1064 29.26 -15.61 3.53
C VAL A 1064 29.18 -17.10 3.85
N ILE A 1065 28.36 -17.86 3.10
CA ILE A 1065 28.27 -19.32 3.22
C ILE A 1065 29.64 -19.97 2.99
N SER A 1066 30.41 -19.48 2.03
CA SER A 1066 31.76 -19.96 1.71
C SER A 1066 32.88 -19.42 2.64
N SER A 1067 32.56 -18.59 3.64
CA SER A 1067 33.56 -17.93 4.49
C SER A 1067 34.14 -18.84 5.58
N LEU A 1068 35.38 -18.55 6.01
CA LEU A 1068 36.14 -19.38 6.96
C LEU A 1068 35.45 -19.57 8.33
N ARG A 1069 34.56 -18.64 8.73
CA ARG A 1069 33.80 -18.73 9.99
C ARG A 1069 32.77 -19.86 9.97
N MET A 1070 32.21 -20.19 8.80
CA MET A 1070 31.35 -21.36 8.62
C MET A 1070 32.18 -22.65 8.49
N SER A 1071 33.43 -22.57 8.01
CA SER A 1071 34.32 -23.74 7.88
C SER A 1071 35.10 -24.11 9.16
N LEU A 1072 35.27 -23.18 10.10
CA LEU A 1072 35.96 -23.43 11.39
C LEU A 1072 35.08 -24.15 12.42
N TYR A 1073 33.76 -24.13 12.26
CA TYR A 1073 32.81 -24.97 13.00
C TYR A 1073 32.82 -26.40 12.44
N LYS A 1074 33.97 -27.08 12.56
CA LYS A 1074 34.19 -28.45 12.07
C LYS A 1074 33.22 -29.49 12.64
N ASP A 1075 32.59 -29.22 13.79
CA ASP A 1075 31.62 -30.14 14.40
C ASP A 1075 30.14 -29.78 14.14
N ILE A 1076 29.82 -28.61 13.55
CA ILE A 1076 28.41 -28.20 13.39
C ILE A 1076 27.89 -28.41 11.97
N MET A 1077 28.72 -28.30 10.93
CA MET A 1077 28.32 -28.51 9.54
C MET A 1077 29.54 -28.82 8.65
N GLN A 1078 30.20 -29.96 8.87
CA GLN A 1078 31.15 -30.44 7.88
C GLN A 1078 30.37 -30.98 6.67
N ILE A 1079 30.53 -30.28 5.54
CA ILE A 1079 30.04 -30.59 4.17
C ILE A 1079 28.75 -29.84 3.77
N SER A 1080 28.88 -28.52 3.62
CA SER A 1080 28.11 -27.78 2.61
C SER A 1080 29.01 -27.18 1.52
N VAL A 1081 30.34 -27.24 1.68
CA VAL A 1081 31.29 -26.48 0.82
C VAL A 1081 31.85 -27.30 -0.34
N SER A 1082 31.99 -28.63 -0.22
CA SER A 1082 32.67 -29.42 -1.27
C SER A 1082 31.78 -29.90 -2.42
N TYR A 1083 30.44 -29.91 -2.25
CA TYR A 1083 29.50 -30.41 -3.27
C TYR A 1083 28.43 -29.39 -3.72
N PHE A 1084 28.39 -28.19 -3.15
CA PHE A 1084 27.68 -27.05 -3.77
C PHE A 1084 28.25 -26.69 -5.16
N LEU A 1085 29.47 -27.16 -5.46
CA LEU A 1085 30.18 -27.00 -6.73
C LEU A 1085 29.81 -28.03 -7.81
N VAL A 1086 29.08 -29.14 -7.51
CA VAL A 1086 28.85 -30.21 -8.50
C VAL A 1086 27.41 -30.26 -9.07
N PHE A 1087 26.42 -29.63 -8.42
CA PHE A 1087 25.09 -29.49 -9.05
C PHE A 1087 24.88 -28.11 -9.65
N HIS A 1088 25.28 -28.01 -10.92
CA HIS A 1088 25.00 -26.93 -11.86
C HIS A 1088 23.51 -26.92 -12.29
N ILE A 1089 22.56 -27.00 -11.35
CA ILE A 1089 21.11 -27.03 -11.66
C ILE A 1089 20.38 -25.88 -10.97
N LYS A 1090 19.87 -24.95 -11.80
CA LYS A 1090 18.90 -23.89 -11.55
C LYS A 1090 19.13 -23.04 -10.28
N LYS A 1091 20.01 -22.04 -10.45
CA LYS A 1091 20.14 -20.85 -9.59
C LYS A 1091 18.77 -20.21 -9.31
N VAL A 1092 18.64 -19.60 -8.12
CA VAL A 1092 17.53 -18.80 -7.54
C VAL A 1092 16.89 -19.45 -6.30
N TYR A 1093 16.37 -20.67 -6.36
CA TYR A 1093 15.47 -21.18 -5.29
C TYR A 1093 16.13 -21.60 -3.96
N ILE A 1094 17.41 -22.01 -3.94
CA ILE A 1094 18.04 -22.63 -2.76
C ILE A 1094 18.62 -21.59 -1.78
N VAL A 1095 19.11 -20.46 -2.31
CA VAL A 1095 19.63 -19.34 -1.49
C VAL A 1095 18.47 -18.60 -0.82
N ASP A 1096 17.34 -18.45 -1.53
CA ASP A 1096 16.09 -17.95 -0.96
C ASP A 1096 15.59 -18.82 0.19
N SER A 1097 15.65 -20.15 0.09
CA SER A 1097 15.18 -21.05 1.14
C SER A 1097 15.91 -20.86 2.49
N ILE A 1098 17.23 -20.75 2.53
CA ILE A 1098 18.00 -20.72 3.80
C ILE A 1098 17.83 -19.39 4.59
N PHE A 1099 17.41 -18.30 3.94
CA PHE A 1099 17.24 -16.99 4.60
C PHE A 1099 15.82 -16.41 4.52
N SER A 1100 14.89 -17.03 3.77
CA SER A 1100 13.46 -16.66 3.76
C SER A 1100 12.67 -17.12 5.00
N LEU A 1101 13.31 -17.74 6.01
CA LEU A 1101 12.63 -18.34 7.18
C LEU A 1101 11.74 -17.36 7.96
N PRO A 1102 12.12 -16.09 8.20
CA PRO A 1102 11.21 -15.11 8.83
C PRO A 1102 10.10 -14.60 7.89
N PHE A 1103 10.28 -14.76 6.56
CA PHE A 1103 9.39 -14.26 5.52
C PHE A 1103 8.35 -15.29 5.05
N VAL A 1104 8.40 -16.54 5.55
CA VAL A 1104 7.42 -17.59 5.28
C VAL A 1104 5.98 -17.12 5.54
N HIS A 1105 5.77 -16.28 6.56
CA HIS A 1105 4.46 -15.68 6.84
C HIS A 1105 4.00 -14.69 5.75
N GLN A 1106 4.90 -13.87 5.22
CA GLN A 1106 4.61 -12.89 4.16
C GLN A 1106 4.32 -13.62 2.84
N MET A 1107 5.00 -14.73 2.57
CA MET A 1107 4.75 -15.58 1.39
C MET A 1107 3.41 -16.32 1.45
N LYS A 1108 2.97 -16.81 2.61
CA LYS A 1108 1.64 -17.45 2.79
C LYS A 1108 0.47 -16.52 2.47
N MET A 1109 0.64 -15.21 2.65
CA MET A 1109 -0.42 -14.22 2.47
C MET A 1109 -0.35 -13.49 1.11
N CYS A 1110 0.81 -13.44 0.45
CA CYS A 1110 1.03 -12.63 -0.76
C CYS A 1110 1.33 -13.42 -2.05
N LEU A 1111 1.78 -14.68 -2.00
CA LEU A 1111 2.13 -15.47 -3.19
C LEU A 1111 1.37 -16.81 -3.29
N ASN A 1112 1.26 -17.33 -4.51
CA ASN A 1112 0.59 -18.59 -4.85
C ASN A 1112 1.03 -19.76 -3.94
N ARG A 1113 0.06 -20.60 -3.53
CA ARG A 1113 0.23 -21.81 -2.69
C ARG A 1113 1.42 -22.71 -3.08
N SER A 1114 1.85 -22.68 -4.34
CA SER A 1114 2.94 -23.48 -4.91
C SER A 1114 4.35 -23.12 -4.41
N LEU A 1115 4.66 -21.85 -4.16
CA LEU A 1115 6.02 -21.42 -3.81
C LEU A 1115 6.40 -21.79 -2.37
N HIS A 1116 5.43 -21.72 -1.45
CA HIS A 1116 5.61 -22.16 -0.06
C HIS A 1116 5.84 -23.67 0.05
N ILE A 1117 5.15 -24.45 -0.80
CA ILE A 1117 5.37 -25.89 -0.92
C ILE A 1117 6.78 -26.17 -1.43
N LEU A 1118 7.23 -25.44 -2.46
CA LEU A 1118 8.56 -25.60 -3.05
C LEU A 1118 9.68 -25.33 -2.04
N ILE A 1119 9.61 -24.23 -1.28
CA ILE A 1119 10.58 -23.90 -0.23
C ILE A 1119 10.57 -24.96 0.87
N GLY A 1120 9.38 -25.38 1.28
CA GLY A 1120 9.23 -26.45 2.26
C GLY A 1120 9.94 -27.72 1.82
N VAL A 1121 9.78 -28.17 0.57
CA VAL A 1121 10.42 -29.39 0.04
C VAL A 1121 11.94 -29.18 -0.01
N ALA A 1122 12.39 -28.01 -0.46
CA ALA A 1122 13.80 -27.68 -0.53
C ALA A 1122 14.50 -27.79 0.84
N PHE A 1123 13.85 -27.44 1.95
CA PHE A 1123 14.42 -27.66 3.29
C PHE A 1123 14.63 -29.13 3.62
N TYR A 1124 13.68 -30.01 3.27
CA TYR A 1124 13.83 -31.45 3.48
C TYR A 1124 14.92 -32.04 2.58
N ASP A 1125 15.02 -31.60 1.32
CA ASP A 1125 16.10 -32.01 0.41
C ASP A 1125 17.47 -31.57 0.92
N MET A 1126 17.60 -30.33 1.42
CA MET A 1126 18.83 -29.85 2.05
C MET A 1126 19.18 -30.66 3.29
N LEU A 1127 18.19 -30.99 4.13
CA LEU A 1127 18.40 -31.82 5.32
C LEU A 1127 18.90 -33.21 4.94
N LEU A 1128 18.34 -33.83 3.90
CA LEU A 1128 18.78 -35.13 3.40
C LEU A 1128 20.24 -35.09 2.93
N ASN A 1129 20.61 -34.07 2.16
CA ASN A 1129 21.99 -33.90 1.70
C ASN A 1129 22.96 -33.70 2.88
N VAL A 1130 22.60 -32.88 3.86
CA VAL A 1130 23.41 -32.66 5.07
C VAL A 1130 23.54 -33.95 5.89
N ASP A 1131 22.48 -34.73 6.02
CA ASP A 1131 22.47 -36.00 6.75
C ASP A 1131 23.35 -37.08 6.08
N GLN A 1132 23.34 -37.13 4.74
CA GLN A 1132 24.17 -38.06 3.96
C GLN A 1132 25.66 -37.68 3.99
N CYS A 1133 25.97 -36.38 3.98
CA CYS A 1133 27.35 -35.93 3.97
C CYS A 1133 27.98 -35.92 5.38
N SER A 1134 27.22 -35.55 6.42
CA SER A 1134 27.75 -35.42 7.78
C SER A 1134 27.88 -36.77 8.48
N THR A 1135 28.92 -36.97 9.30
CA THR A 1135 29.03 -38.19 10.13
C THR A 1135 28.00 -38.18 11.27
N HIS A 1136 27.89 -37.04 11.97
CA HIS A 1136 26.96 -36.79 13.07
C HIS A 1136 26.32 -35.39 12.95
N LEU A 1137 25.14 -35.20 13.54
CA LEU A 1137 24.42 -33.92 13.54
C LEU A 1137 24.18 -33.47 14.99
N ASN A 1138 24.68 -32.30 15.37
CA ASN A 1138 24.61 -31.82 16.76
C ASN A 1138 23.30 -31.10 17.10
N TYR A 1139 22.67 -30.40 16.14
CA TYR A 1139 21.46 -29.58 16.38
C TYR A 1139 20.22 -30.17 15.69
N MET A 1140 20.02 -31.48 15.83
CA MET A 1140 18.87 -32.16 15.23
C MET A 1140 17.54 -31.65 15.80
N ASP A 1141 17.48 -31.37 17.10
CA ASP A 1141 16.24 -30.97 17.78
C ASP A 1141 15.72 -29.61 17.27
N PRO A 1142 16.50 -28.51 17.24
CA PRO A 1142 16.03 -27.23 16.69
C PRO A 1142 15.59 -27.30 15.22
N ILE A 1143 16.26 -28.13 14.41
CA ILE A 1143 15.91 -28.35 13.00
C ILE A 1143 14.55 -29.03 12.91
N CYS A 1144 14.35 -30.11 13.67
CA CYS A 1144 13.06 -30.82 13.71
C CYS A 1144 11.94 -29.94 14.26
N ASP A 1145 12.19 -29.18 15.33
CA ASP A 1145 11.22 -28.25 15.95
C ASP A 1145 10.77 -27.17 14.98
N PHE A 1146 11.70 -26.62 14.18
CA PHE A 1146 11.38 -25.69 13.11
C PHE A 1146 10.50 -26.35 12.04
N LEU A 1147 10.82 -27.56 11.59
CA LEU A 1147 10.03 -28.27 10.58
C LEU A 1147 8.61 -28.61 11.10
N TYR A 1148 8.45 -28.89 12.40
CA TYR A 1148 7.14 -29.04 13.04
C TYR A 1148 6.37 -27.72 13.11
N HIS A 1149 7.03 -26.64 13.52
CA HIS A 1149 6.43 -25.30 13.49
C HIS A 1149 5.95 -24.96 12.07
N MET A 1150 6.78 -25.25 11.07
CA MET A 1150 6.47 -25.03 9.66
C MET A 1150 5.25 -25.85 9.21
N LYS A 1151 5.16 -27.12 9.62
CA LYS A 1151 4.01 -27.98 9.39
C LYS A 1151 2.72 -27.39 9.95
N TYR A 1152 2.69 -27.11 11.26
CA TYR A 1152 1.45 -26.72 11.93
C TYR A 1152 1.01 -25.29 11.62
N MET A 1153 1.95 -24.36 11.39
CA MET A 1153 1.62 -22.96 11.14
C MET A 1153 1.39 -22.66 9.66
N PHE A 1154 2.06 -23.38 8.75
CA PHE A 1154 2.09 -23.01 7.33
C PHE A 1154 1.72 -24.14 6.35
N THR A 1155 2.46 -25.26 6.28
CA THR A 1155 2.31 -26.24 5.17
C THR A 1155 1.13 -27.21 5.36
N GLY A 1156 0.72 -27.49 6.60
CA GLY A 1156 -0.28 -28.50 6.91
C GLY A 1156 0.09 -29.87 6.32
N ASP A 1157 -0.85 -30.50 5.61
CA ASP A 1157 -0.64 -31.79 4.94
C ASP A 1157 -0.36 -31.67 3.43
N SER A 1158 -0.22 -30.44 2.90
CA SER A 1158 -0.12 -30.20 1.45
C SER A 1158 1.14 -30.79 0.79
N MET A 1159 2.15 -31.18 1.55
CA MET A 1159 3.43 -31.69 1.04
C MET A 1159 3.75 -33.12 1.50
N LYS A 1160 2.78 -33.78 2.13
CA LYS A 1160 3.00 -35.03 2.87
C LYS A 1160 3.70 -36.10 2.03
N GLU A 1161 3.20 -36.38 0.82
CA GLU A 1161 3.73 -37.44 -0.05
C GLU A 1161 5.16 -37.19 -0.55
N GLN A 1162 5.51 -35.92 -0.80
CA GLN A 1162 6.84 -35.54 -1.28
C GLN A 1162 7.87 -35.62 -0.13
N VAL A 1163 7.49 -35.11 1.04
CA VAL A 1163 8.31 -35.12 2.25
C VAL A 1163 8.50 -36.54 2.80
N GLU A 1164 7.49 -37.41 2.69
CA GLU A 1164 7.58 -38.80 3.13
C GLU A 1164 8.70 -39.57 2.45
N LYS A 1165 8.82 -39.41 1.13
CA LYS A 1165 9.90 -40.03 0.34
C LYS A 1165 11.28 -39.57 0.81
N ILE A 1166 11.41 -38.29 1.17
CA ILE A 1166 12.67 -37.72 1.67
C ILE A 1166 12.99 -38.25 3.07
N ILE A 1167 12.00 -38.28 3.98
CA ILE A 1167 12.17 -38.78 5.35
C ILE A 1167 12.61 -40.26 5.37
N CYS A 1168 12.09 -41.08 4.44
CA CYS A 1168 12.48 -42.47 4.31
C CYS A 1168 13.97 -42.68 4.02
N ASN A 1169 14.67 -41.67 3.49
CA ASN A 1169 16.09 -41.74 3.16
C ASN A 1169 17.01 -41.17 4.25
N LEU A 1170 16.45 -40.60 5.34
CA LEU A 1170 17.22 -40.05 6.46
C LEU A 1170 17.74 -41.14 7.41
N LYS A 1171 18.75 -40.82 8.22
CA LYS A 1171 19.23 -41.65 9.31
C LYS A 1171 18.14 -41.92 10.37
N PRO A 1172 18.21 -43.06 11.07
CA PRO A 1172 17.18 -43.46 12.05
C PRO A 1172 16.86 -42.41 13.13
N ALA A 1173 17.89 -41.67 13.59
CA ALA A 1173 17.73 -40.64 14.62
C ALA A 1173 16.86 -39.45 14.17
N LEU A 1174 16.90 -39.06 12.89
CA LEU A 1174 16.02 -38.04 12.31
C LEU A 1174 14.62 -38.59 12.07
N LYS A 1175 14.50 -39.82 11.57
CA LYS A 1175 13.20 -40.49 11.35
C LYS A 1175 12.39 -40.58 12.64
N LEU A 1176 13.04 -40.89 13.76
CA LEU A 1176 12.38 -40.97 15.07
C LEU A 1176 11.87 -39.60 15.53
N ARG A 1177 12.65 -38.54 15.33
CA ARG A 1177 12.26 -37.16 15.67
C ARG A 1177 11.16 -36.61 14.77
N LEU A 1178 11.20 -36.90 13.46
CA LEU A 1178 10.23 -36.44 12.46
C LEU A 1178 9.04 -37.39 12.27
N ARG A 1179 8.87 -38.40 13.15
CA ARG A 1179 7.86 -39.47 13.04
C ARG A 1179 6.45 -38.95 12.81
N PHE A 1180 6.12 -37.80 13.40
CA PHE A 1180 4.78 -37.19 13.34
C PHE A 1180 4.58 -36.22 12.16
N ILE A 1181 5.60 -35.98 11.32
CA ILE A 1181 5.44 -35.15 10.10
C ILE A 1181 4.56 -35.86 9.06
N THR A 1182 4.65 -37.18 8.92
CA THR A 1182 3.89 -37.96 7.93
C THR A 1182 2.92 -38.98 8.53
N HIS A 1183 2.88 -39.14 9.86
CA HIS A 1183 2.10 -40.20 10.52
C HIS A 1183 2.44 -41.60 9.97
N ILE A 1184 3.74 -41.90 9.76
CA ILE A 1184 4.19 -43.28 9.44
C ILE A 1184 4.03 -44.11 10.72
N SER A 1185 2.82 -44.56 10.99
CA SER A 1185 2.50 -45.57 11.97
C SER A 1185 2.33 -46.90 11.25
N LYS A 1186 3.46 -47.55 10.90
CA LYS A 1186 3.62 -48.99 10.61
C LYS A 1186 5.07 -49.25 10.17
N MET A 1187 5.97 -49.36 11.13
CA MET A 1187 7.19 -50.15 10.97
C MET A 1187 7.28 -51.01 12.22
N GLU A 1188 6.95 -52.30 12.08
CA GLU A 1188 7.22 -53.31 13.09
C GLU A 1188 8.74 -53.36 13.34
N PRO A 1189 9.20 -53.49 14.59
CA PRO A 1189 10.61 -53.76 14.86
C PRO A 1189 10.96 -55.14 14.28
N ALA A 1190 11.98 -55.17 13.43
CA ALA A 1190 12.50 -56.40 12.83
C ALA A 1190 12.84 -57.43 13.93
N ALA A 1191 12.24 -58.62 13.83
CA ALA A 1191 12.54 -59.77 14.66
C ALA A 1191 14.03 -60.15 14.51
N VAL A 1192 14.73 -60.22 15.65
CA VAL A 1192 16.06 -60.82 15.74
C VAL A 1192 15.89 -62.34 15.60
N PRO A 1193 16.62 -63.04 14.71
CA PRO A 1193 16.52 -64.48 14.60
C PRO A 1193 17.16 -65.15 15.84
N PRO A 1194 16.57 -66.25 16.37
CA PRO A 1194 17.04 -66.89 17.59
C PRO A 1194 18.39 -67.58 17.37
N GLN A 1195 19.41 -67.17 18.14
CA GLN A 1195 20.68 -67.89 18.22
C GLN A 1195 20.53 -69.11 19.14
N ALA A 1196 21.00 -70.24 18.64
CA ALA A 1196 21.05 -71.52 19.35
C ALA A 1196 21.99 -71.46 20.56
N ILE A 1197 21.55 -72.11 21.63
CA ILE A 1197 22.29 -72.39 22.85
C ILE A 1197 23.48 -73.29 22.51
N ASN A 1198 24.69 -72.88 22.87
CA ASN A 1198 25.76 -73.82 23.20
C ASN A 1198 26.55 -73.31 24.40
N SER A 1199 26.53 -74.14 25.44
CA SER A 1199 27.17 -73.99 26.74
C SER A 1199 28.68 -74.26 26.66
N GLY A 1200 29.47 -73.49 27.42
CA GLY A 1200 30.87 -73.82 27.68
C GLY A 1200 31.72 -72.62 28.14
N SER A 1201 31.82 -72.43 29.46
CA SER A 1201 32.92 -71.72 30.14
C SER A 1201 34.26 -72.45 29.90
N PRO A 1202 35.47 -71.96 30.32
CA PRO A 1202 35.78 -70.77 31.15
C PRO A 1202 37.04 -69.94 30.73
N ALA A 1203 37.06 -68.66 31.15
CA ALA A 1203 38.16 -67.90 31.82
C ALA A 1203 39.64 -67.90 31.28
N PRO A 1204 40.55 -67.03 31.78
CA PRO A 1204 41.26 -66.06 30.94
C PRO A 1204 42.80 -66.20 30.95
N GLN A 1205 43.51 -65.69 29.93
CA GLN A 1205 44.93 -65.36 30.07
C GLN A 1205 45.35 -64.08 29.34
N SER A 1206 45.99 -63.23 30.14
CA SER A 1206 46.83 -62.07 29.83
C SER A 1206 48.07 -62.43 29.01
N ASN A 1207 48.53 -61.53 28.13
CA ASN A 1207 49.90 -60.98 28.17
C ASN A 1207 50.19 -59.91 27.10
N GLN A 1208 50.64 -58.75 27.61
CA GLN A 1208 51.83 -57.97 27.24
C GLN A 1208 52.14 -57.65 25.75
N VAL A 1209 51.94 -56.36 25.38
CA VAL A 1209 52.93 -55.32 24.94
C VAL A 1209 54.27 -55.86 24.36
N PRO A 1210 54.85 -55.36 23.22
CA PRO A 1210 55.20 -53.94 23.04
C PRO A 1210 55.20 -53.33 21.62
N ALA A 1211 55.43 -52.02 21.64
CA ALA A 1211 55.51 -51.04 20.55
C ALA A 1211 56.64 -51.24 19.53
N SER A 1212 56.44 -50.70 18.33
CA SER A 1212 57.49 -50.08 17.50
C SER A 1212 56.90 -49.27 16.33
N LEU A 1213 57.19 -47.96 16.28
CA LEU A 1213 57.36 -47.18 15.04
C LEU A 1213 58.56 -47.76 14.26
N PRO A 1214 58.67 -47.69 12.91
CA PRO A 1214 59.00 -46.43 12.20
C PRO A 1214 58.50 -46.34 10.71
N VAL A 1215 58.33 -45.12 10.16
CA VAL A 1215 59.14 -44.49 9.08
C VAL A 1215 58.87 -44.95 7.63
N THR A 1216 58.39 -43.97 6.83
CA THR A 1216 58.51 -43.74 5.37
C THR A 1216 58.26 -44.88 4.37
N GLN A 1217 57.30 -44.68 3.47
CA GLN A 1217 57.52 -44.05 2.15
C GLN A 1217 56.26 -43.30 1.71
#